data_AF-A0A8D8VCK7-F1
#
_entry.id   AF-A0A8D8VCK7-F1
#
_cell.length_a   1.000
_cell.length_b   1.000
_cell.length_c   1.000
_cell.angle_alpha   90.00
_cell.angle_beta   90.00
_cell.angle_gamma   90.00
#
_symmetry.space_group_name_H-M   'P 1'
#
loop_
_entity.id
_entity.type
_entity.pdbx_description
1 polymer ?
#
loop_
_entity_poly.entity_id
_entity_poly.type
_entity_poly.pdbx_seq_one_letter_code
_entity_poly.pdbx_strand_id
1 'polypeptide(L)'
;MERAPIPIKESTEEPSAKVNILLQAYISQLKLEGFALMSDMVFVTQSAARLMRAIFEIVLYRGWAQLADKALSLCKMVDRRMWQSMSPLRQFRKIPEEIIKKIEKKNFPWERLYDLGPNEIGELIRVPKLGKTIHKYVHQFPKLELATHIQPITRSTLRVELTISPDFQWDEKLHGGSEGFWILVEDVDSEVVLHHEYFLLKSRYATDDHVVKFFVPVFEPLPPQYFLRIVSDRWIGAETILPVSFRHLILPEKNLPPTELLDLQPLPVTALRNNVFESLYSERFPQFNPIQTQVFNAVYNSDDNVFIGAPTGSGKLSIAEFAVLRLLSQNPEGRCVYLNPKDVQADIVFADWQHKFGNVLGKKVVQLTGETGTDLKLLAKGQIVVTTAEKWDVLSRRWKQRKNVQNVALFIVDDLQLIGGEDGPVLEVVCSRMRYISSQIEKQIRIVALTASLADAKDVAQWLGCNANATFNFHPSVRPIPLELHVQGFNITHNASRLIAMNKPVYNAVLKHSAHKPVIVFVPTRKNARLTAIDLLTYAAAEGKPNRFFHADEDDIKPFLERMTDKTLKETLSQGVAYIHEGLSQSDHRLVEQLFDSGAIQIAVISRNLCWAVNIAAHLVVIMDTQYYNGKIHAYEDFPITDVLQMVGRANRPQEDDDAKCVLMCQSSKKDFFKKFLNESLPVESHLDHRLHDHFNAEIVTKTIENKQDAVDYLTWTFLYRRLTQNPNYYNLQGVTHRHLSDHLSELVENTLTDLEQSKCISIEEEIDTLPLNLGMIAAYYYINYTTIELFSLSLNSKTKIRGLLEIIANAAEYESVVVRQKEDMLLRSLAQRLPNKLTPASGSTSVKFNDPHVKTNLLLQAHLSRLQLGAELQQDTEMILNKAIRLIQACVDVLSSNGWLSPAVAAMEVAQMITQAMWSKDSYLKQLPHFNADIIKRSTEKKVETVFDIMELEDEDRLKLLQLTESQLADVARFCNRYPNIELSYEVIGKDRISSGSSVNVVVNLEREDEVTGPVIAPFYPQKREEGWWVVIGDPKTNSLLSIKRLTLQQKAKIKLDFVAPNPGHHSYALYFMSDAYLGCDQEYKFSIDVSEYYSGGESDSDVEK
;
A
#
# COMPACT_ATOMS: atom_id res chain seq x y z
N MET A 1 20.54 -58.80 14.69
CA MET A 1 19.90 -58.34 13.44
C MET A 1 18.44 -58.77 13.35
N GLU A 2 18.07 -59.97 13.83
CA GLU A 2 16.68 -60.49 13.78
C GLU A 2 15.61 -59.63 14.47
N ARG A 3 16.00 -58.75 15.40
CA ARG A 3 15.11 -57.83 16.13
C ARG A 3 15.07 -56.41 15.53
N ALA A 4 15.69 -56.21 14.37
CA ALA A 4 15.72 -54.91 13.70
C ALA A 4 14.35 -54.62 13.06
N PRO A 5 13.71 -53.47 13.35
CA PRO A 5 12.44 -53.12 12.72
C PRO A 5 12.56 -52.82 11.22
N ILE A 6 13.73 -52.35 10.75
CA ILE A 6 14.02 -52.15 9.34
C ILE A 6 14.98 -53.25 8.87
N PRO A 7 14.64 -54.04 7.84
CA PRO A 7 15.50 -55.11 7.33
C PRO A 7 16.88 -54.59 6.88
N ILE A 8 17.93 -55.35 7.23
CA ILE A 8 19.31 -55.10 6.82
C ILE A 8 19.65 -56.15 5.75
N LYS A 9 20.10 -55.71 4.57
CA LYS A 9 20.40 -56.61 3.44
C LYS A 9 21.85 -57.10 3.46
N GLU A 10 22.72 -56.31 4.06
CA GLU A 10 24.14 -56.53 4.15
C GLU A 10 24.48 -57.70 5.09
N SER A 11 25.59 -58.38 4.83
CA SER A 11 26.07 -59.47 5.68
C SER A 11 26.49 -58.96 7.07
N THR A 12 26.37 -59.81 8.09
CA THR A 12 26.75 -59.50 9.49
C THR A 12 28.21 -59.07 9.65
N GLU A 13 29.06 -59.48 8.72
CA GLU A 13 30.49 -59.18 8.74
C GLU A 13 30.81 -57.78 8.16
N GLU A 14 29.87 -57.16 7.45
CA GLU A 14 30.11 -55.86 6.84
C GLU A 14 29.98 -54.71 7.86
N PRO A 15 30.89 -53.72 7.83
CA PRO A 15 30.78 -52.51 8.66
C PRO A 15 29.48 -51.73 8.44
N SER A 16 28.93 -51.76 7.22
CA SER A 16 27.63 -51.18 6.85
C SER A 16 26.49 -51.74 7.72
N ALA A 17 26.44 -53.06 7.85
CA ALA A 17 25.44 -53.77 8.65
C ALA A 17 25.58 -53.44 10.14
N LYS A 18 26.82 -53.31 10.63
CA LYS A 18 27.12 -52.85 12.00
C LYS A 18 26.61 -51.42 12.25
N VAL A 19 26.91 -50.46 11.37
CA VAL A 19 26.45 -49.07 11.52
C VAL A 19 24.92 -49.00 11.49
N ASN A 20 24.28 -49.73 10.56
CA ASN A 20 22.83 -49.77 10.40
C ASN A 20 22.14 -50.33 11.66
N ILE A 21 22.58 -51.49 12.17
CA ILE A 21 21.96 -52.08 13.36
C ILE A 21 22.18 -51.23 14.62
N LEU A 22 23.33 -50.56 14.76
CA LEU A 22 23.60 -49.67 15.90
C LEU A 22 22.67 -48.44 15.87
N LEU A 23 22.40 -47.88 14.70
CA LEU A 23 21.45 -46.77 14.55
C LEU A 23 20.02 -47.21 14.90
N GLN A 24 19.58 -48.37 14.40
CA GLN A 24 18.26 -48.92 14.73
C GLN A 24 18.13 -49.27 16.23
N ALA A 25 19.20 -49.82 16.83
CA ALA A 25 19.24 -50.11 18.27
C ALA A 25 19.13 -48.83 19.10
N TYR A 26 19.78 -47.75 18.67
CA TYR A 26 19.69 -46.44 19.31
C TYR A 26 18.27 -45.85 19.26
N ILE A 27 17.60 -45.89 18.10
CA ILE A 27 16.21 -45.40 17.95
C ILE A 27 15.25 -46.27 18.77
N SER A 28 15.51 -47.58 18.85
CA SER A 28 14.72 -48.54 19.63
C SER A 28 15.01 -48.50 21.14
N GLN A 29 15.95 -47.66 21.60
CA GLN A 29 16.40 -47.57 22.99
C GLN A 29 16.87 -48.91 23.59
N LEU A 30 17.49 -49.76 22.77
CA LEU A 30 18.01 -51.05 23.23
C LEU A 30 19.30 -50.85 24.04
N LYS A 31 19.42 -51.62 25.12
CA LYS A 31 20.67 -51.74 25.88
C LYS A 31 21.57 -52.76 25.18
N LEU A 32 22.80 -52.36 24.88
CA LEU A 32 23.81 -53.21 24.27
C LEU A 32 24.78 -53.70 25.34
N GLU A 33 25.13 -54.98 25.30
CA GLU A 33 26.18 -55.55 26.14
C GLU A 33 27.53 -55.39 25.40
N GLY A 34 28.54 -54.84 26.08
CA GLY A 34 29.87 -54.61 25.51
C GLY A 34 30.21 -53.13 25.30
N PHE A 35 31.34 -52.71 25.89
CA PHE A 35 31.80 -51.32 25.87
C PHE A 35 32.07 -50.81 24.44
N ALA A 36 32.70 -51.63 23.60
CA ALA A 36 33.03 -51.27 22.22
C ALA A 36 31.77 -50.93 21.39
N LEU A 37 30.71 -51.75 21.48
CA LEU A 37 29.46 -51.52 20.75
C LEU A 37 28.71 -50.27 21.24
N MET A 38 28.73 -50.01 22.55
CA MET A 38 28.16 -48.78 23.10
C MET A 38 28.92 -47.53 22.63
N SER A 39 30.26 -47.58 22.63
CA SER A 39 31.10 -46.50 22.12
C SER A 39 30.83 -46.23 20.63
N ASP A 40 30.77 -47.28 19.81
CA ASP A 40 30.47 -47.18 18.39
C ASP A 40 29.06 -46.63 18.15
N MET A 41 28.06 -47.07 18.92
CA MET A 41 26.69 -46.55 18.82
C MET A 41 26.64 -45.04 19.09
N VAL A 42 27.36 -44.56 20.11
CA VAL A 42 27.43 -43.13 20.43
C VAL A 42 28.11 -42.37 19.28
N PHE A 43 29.21 -42.88 18.75
CA PHE A 43 29.92 -42.24 17.63
C PHE A 43 29.05 -42.14 16.37
N VAL A 44 28.38 -43.25 16.00
CA VAL A 44 27.48 -43.30 14.84
C VAL A 44 26.33 -42.31 15.01
N THR A 45 25.71 -42.27 16.19
CA THR A 45 24.49 -41.47 16.41
C THR A 45 24.77 -39.97 16.53
N GLN A 46 25.91 -39.56 17.10
CA GLN A 46 26.37 -38.17 17.09
C GLN A 46 26.59 -37.64 15.66
N SER A 47 27.03 -38.50 14.74
CA SER A 47 27.20 -38.15 13.32
C SER A 47 25.89 -38.29 12.52
N ALA A 48 25.00 -39.20 12.92
CA ALA A 48 23.77 -39.51 12.19
C ALA A 48 22.86 -38.28 12.03
N ALA A 49 22.74 -37.42 13.04
CA ALA A 49 21.87 -36.24 12.96
C ALA A 49 22.24 -35.31 11.79
N ARG A 50 23.53 -34.96 11.64
CA ARG A 50 24.00 -34.11 10.55
C ARG A 50 23.96 -34.81 9.19
N LEU A 51 24.27 -36.10 9.14
CA LEU A 51 24.28 -36.88 7.91
C LEU A 51 22.86 -37.06 7.37
N MET A 52 21.91 -37.43 8.23
CA MET A 52 20.50 -37.55 7.85
C MET A 52 19.91 -36.21 7.43
N ARG A 53 20.30 -35.11 8.09
CA ARG A 53 19.86 -33.77 7.67
C ARG A 53 20.38 -33.39 6.29
N ALA A 54 21.65 -33.68 6.00
CA ALA A 54 22.21 -33.46 4.67
C ALA A 54 21.49 -34.31 3.60
N ILE A 55 21.16 -35.58 3.91
CA ILE A 55 20.37 -36.43 3.01
C ILE A 55 19.01 -35.79 2.76
N PHE A 56 18.29 -35.37 3.81
CA PHE A 56 17.00 -34.70 3.70
C PHE A 56 17.05 -33.48 2.78
N GLU A 57 18.03 -32.59 2.97
CA GLU A 57 18.17 -31.40 2.14
C GLU A 57 18.46 -31.76 0.67
N ILE A 58 19.36 -32.72 0.41
CA ILE A 58 19.65 -33.17 -0.96
C ILE A 58 18.39 -33.68 -1.67
N VAL A 59 17.59 -34.51 -1.00
CA VAL A 59 16.41 -35.13 -1.62
C VAL A 59 15.25 -34.15 -1.76
N LEU A 60 15.10 -33.21 -0.80
CA LEU A 60 14.12 -32.13 -0.88
C LEU A 60 14.41 -31.21 -2.07
N TYR A 61 15.67 -30.79 -2.26
CA TYR A 61 16.05 -29.93 -3.38
C TYR A 61 16.00 -30.63 -4.74
N ARG A 62 16.08 -31.96 -4.78
CA ARG A 62 15.80 -32.75 -6.00
C ARG A 62 14.30 -32.91 -6.27
N GLY A 63 13.45 -32.54 -5.33
CA GLY A 63 12.00 -32.65 -5.44
C GLY A 63 11.46 -34.06 -5.25
N TRP A 64 12.17 -34.95 -4.55
CA TRP A 64 11.72 -36.34 -4.33
C TRP A 64 10.87 -36.46 -3.06
N ALA A 65 9.55 -36.34 -3.18
CA ALA A 65 8.62 -36.18 -2.06
C ALA A 65 8.69 -37.35 -1.06
N GLN A 66 8.49 -38.59 -1.52
CA GLN A 66 8.51 -39.76 -0.61
C GLN A 66 9.84 -39.93 0.11
N LEU A 67 10.96 -39.63 -0.54
CA LEU A 67 12.28 -39.79 0.07
C LEU A 67 12.59 -38.63 1.02
N ALA A 68 12.12 -37.41 0.72
CA ALA A 68 12.19 -36.28 1.62
C ALA A 68 11.40 -36.53 2.91
N ASP A 69 10.18 -37.06 2.80
CA ASP A 69 9.39 -37.45 3.96
C ASP A 69 10.10 -38.49 4.82
N LYS A 70 10.58 -39.59 4.22
CA LYS A 70 11.34 -40.64 4.92
C LYS A 70 12.62 -40.11 5.57
N ALA A 71 13.37 -39.24 4.87
CA ALA A 71 14.60 -38.67 5.39
C ALA A 71 14.34 -37.71 6.56
N LEU A 72 13.33 -36.86 6.47
CA LEU A 72 12.91 -35.96 7.55
C LEU A 72 12.41 -36.75 8.76
N SER A 73 11.60 -37.77 8.51
CA SER A 73 11.11 -38.71 9.50
C SER A 73 12.26 -39.37 10.26
N LEU A 74 13.29 -39.85 9.55
CA LEU A 74 14.46 -40.45 10.17
C LEU A 74 15.31 -39.42 10.93
N CYS A 75 15.40 -38.16 10.48
CA CYS A 75 16.03 -37.09 11.26
C CYS A 75 15.35 -36.95 12.63
N LYS A 76 14.01 -36.90 12.64
CA LYS A 76 13.23 -36.78 13.89
C LYS A 76 13.36 -38.01 14.76
N MET A 77 13.34 -39.22 14.19
CA MET A 77 13.49 -40.48 14.94
C MET A 77 14.86 -40.58 15.63
N VAL A 78 15.92 -40.10 14.96
CA VAL A 78 17.26 -40.00 15.55
C VAL A 78 17.30 -38.96 16.68
N ASP A 79 16.71 -37.78 16.50
CA ASP A 79 16.68 -36.74 17.53
C ASP A 79 15.85 -37.14 18.77
N ARG A 80 14.63 -37.64 18.53
CA ARG A 80 13.67 -38.02 19.59
C ARG A 80 13.90 -39.40 20.16
N ARG A 81 14.79 -40.20 19.57
CA ARG A 81 15.13 -41.57 20.00
C ARG A 81 13.90 -42.46 20.13
N MET A 82 13.03 -42.42 19.12
CA MET A 82 11.81 -43.22 19.07
C MET A 82 11.38 -43.44 17.62
N TRP A 83 10.61 -44.49 17.38
CA TRP A 83 10.01 -44.76 16.07
C TRP A 83 8.70 -43.98 15.88
N GLN A 84 8.34 -43.69 14.64
CA GLN A 84 7.06 -43.03 14.30
C GLN A 84 5.82 -43.85 14.70
N SER A 85 5.94 -45.17 14.77
CA SER A 85 4.86 -46.06 15.20
C SER A 85 4.55 -45.97 16.71
N MET A 86 5.40 -45.30 17.48
CA MET A 86 5.18 -45.08 18.91
C MET A 86 4.32 -43.83 19.14
N SER A 87 3.67 -43.74 20.30
CA SER A 87 2.78 -42.62 20.62
C SER A 87 3.54 -41.29 20.67
N PRO A 88 3.04 -40.21 20.03
CA PRO A 88 3.63 -38.87 20.10
C PRO A 88 3.81 -38.36 21.53
N LEU A 89 3.03 -38.86 22.50
CA LEU A 89 3.14 -38.53 23.93
C LEU A 89 4.52 -38.81 24.53
N ARG A 90 5.32 -39.70 23.93
CA ARG A 90 6.70 -39.97 24.35
C ARG A 90 7.60 -38.75 24.30
N GLN A 91 7.27 -37.78 23.47
CA GLN A 91 8.03 -36.53 23.35
C GLN A 91 7.88 -35.65 24.61
N PHE A 92 6.87 -35.91 25.46
CA PHE A 92 6.69 -35.27 26.76
C PHE A 92 7.30 -36.11 27.89
N ARG A 93 8.50 -35.74 28.33
CA ARG A 93 9.27 -36.48 29.37
C ARG A 93 8.59 -36.60 30.74
N LYS A 94 7.52 -35.84 30.99
CA LYS A 94 6.80 -35.82 32.27
C LYS A 94 5.73 -36.91 32.40
N ILE A 95 5.41 -37.62 31.31
CA ILE A 95 4.44 -38.72 31.33
C ILE A 95 5.18 -40.03 31.62
N PRO A 96 4.75 -40.83 32.62
CA PRO A 96 5.38 -42.13 32.90
C PRO A 96 5.28 -43.09 31.71
N GLU A 97 6.37 -43.78 31.37
CA GLU A 97 6.41 -44.72 30.24
C GLU A 97 5.37 -45.85 30.34
N GLU A 98 5.04 -46.30 31.55
CA GLU A 98 4.02 -47.32 31.76
C GLU A 98 2.64 -46.88 31.27
N ILE A 99 2.32 -45.59 31.43
CA ILE A 99 1.05 -45.02 30.99
C ILE A 99 1.03 -44.90 29.47
N ILE A 100 2.14 -44.47 28.87
CA ILE A 100 2.28 -44.39 27.41
C ILE A 100 2.14 -45.80 26.79
N LYS A 101 2.81 -46.81 27.35
CA LYS A 101 2.67 -48.20 26.88
C LYS A 101 1.23 -48.73 26.99
N LYS A 102 0.47 -48.30 28.02
CA LYS A 102 -0.96 -48.63 28.13
C LYS A 102 -1.78 -48.00 27.01
N ILE A 103 -1.48 -46.76 26.62
CA ILE A 103 -2.13 -46.07 25.50
C ILE A 103 -1.79 -46.76 24.17
N GLU A 104 -0.52 -47.03 23.93
CA GLU A 104 -0.05 -47.74 22.73
C GLU A 104 -0.67 -49.13 22.61
N LYS A 105 -0.79 -49.88 23.73
CA LYS A 105 -1.43 -51.20 23.75
C LYS A 105 -2.91 -51.16 23.34
N LYS A 106 -3.60 -50.05 23.57
CA LYS A 106 -5.00 -49.88 23.17
C LYS A 106 -5.16 -49.54 21.68
N ASN A 107 -4.07 -49.16 21.00
CA ASN A 107 -4.05 -48.75 19.60
C ASN A 107 -5.14 -47.70 19.27
N PHE A 108 -5.37 -46.77 20.21
CA PHE A 108 -6.32 -45.69 20.01
C PHE A 108 -5.69 -44.62 19.09
N PRO A 109 -6.35 -44.21 18.00
CA PRO A 109 -5.80 -43.21 17.08
C PRO A 109 -5.43 -41.90 17.80
N TRP A 110 -4.27 -41.35 17.47
CA TRP A 110 -3.76 -40.10 18.06
C TRP A 110 -4.76 -38.95 17.92
N GLU A 111 -5.29 -38.75 16.71
CA GLU A 111 -6.21 -37.64 16.39
C GLU A 111 -7.49 -37.65 17.24
N ARG A 112 -7.98 -38.83 17.63
CA ARG A 112 -9.20 -38.94 18.44
C ARG A 112 -8.99 -38.49 19.89
N LEU A 113 -7.75 -38.27 20.34
CA LEU A 113 -7.50 -37.75 21.68
C LEU A 113 -7.85 -36.26 21.81
N TYR A 114 -7.95 -35.52 20.70
CA TYR A 114 -8.39 -34.12 20.70
C TYR A 114 -9.89 -34.00 21.00
N ASP A 115 -10.70 -34.98 20.60
CA ASP A 115 -12.16 -34.97 20.81
C ASP A 115 -12.57 -35.30 22.25
N LEU A 116 -11.65 -35.84 23.06
CA LEU A 116 -11.97 -36.38 24.40
C LEU A 116 -11.73 -35.36 25.51
N GLY A 117 -12.68 -35.29 26.44
CA GLY A 117 -12.53 -34.49 27.65
C GLY A 117 -11.48 -35.06 28.63
N PRO A 118 -10.98 -34.26 29.60
CA PRO A 118 -9.99 -34.71 30.58
C PRO A 118 -10.42 -35.95 31.38
N ASN A 119 -11.72 -36.08 31.68
CA ASN A 119 -12.27 -37.21 32.44
C ASN A 119 -12.30 -38.47 31.58
N GLU A 120 -12.74 -38.36 30.33
CA GLU A 120 -12.82 -39.46 29.37
C GLU A 120 -11.44 -40.01 29.02
N ILE A 121 -10.43 -39.13 28.86
CA ILE A 121 -9.03 -39.56 28.70
C ILE A 121 -8.58 -40.34 29.94
N GLY A 122 -8.93 -39.85 31.14
CA GLY A 122 -8.64 -40.50 32.40
C GLY A 122 -9.26 -41.91 32.53
N GLU A 123 -10.51 -42.06 32.09
CA GLU A 123 -11.21 -43.34 32.01
C GLU A 123 -10.61 -44.26 30.95
N LEU A 124 -10.27 -43.72 29.78
CA LEU A 124 -9.62 -44.42 28.69
C LEU A 124 -8.31 -45.06 29.16
N ILE A 125 -7.50 -44.38 29.98
CA ILE A 125 -6.27 -44.98 30.51
C ILE A 125 -6.46 -45.74 31.82
N ARG A 126 -7.67 -45.74 32.39
CA ARG A 126 -8.02 -46.25 33.73
C ARG A 126 -7.21 -45.60 34.85
N VAL A 127 -6.81 -44.35 34.67
CA VAL A 127 -6.08 -43.52 35.65
C VAL A 127 -6.64 -42.09 35.61
N PRO A 128 -7.78 -41.82 36.27
CA PRO A 128 -8.48 -40.53 36.20
C PRO A 128 -7.60 -39.32 36.58
N LYS A 129 -6.69 -39.49 37.54
CA LYS A 129 -5.78 -38.42 38.00
C LYS A 129 -4.88 -37.86 36.89
N LEU A 130 -4.50 -38.70 35.91
CA LEU A 130 -3.61 -38.31 34.82
C LEU A 130 -4.37 -37.76 33.59
N GLY A 131 -5.69 -37.92 33.53
CA GLY A 131 -6.51 -37.45 32.41
C GLY A 131 -6.31 -35.96 32.11
N LYS A 132 -6.32 -35.10 33.13
CA LYS A 132 -6.02 -33.66 33.00
C LYS A 132 -4.62 -33.36 32.46
N THR A 133 -3.63 -34.15 32.86
CA THR A 133 -2.23 -33.94 32.44
C THR A 133 -2.04 -34.34 30.98
N ILE A 134 -2.62 -35.46 30.56
CA ILE A 134 -2.56 -35.92 29.17
C ILE A 134 -3.36 -34.98 28.27
N HIS A 135 -4.56 -34.59 28.68
CA HIS A 135 -5.37 -33.61 27.96
C HIS A 135 -4.57 -32.33 27.69
N LYS A 136 -3.87 -31.81 28.72
CA LYS A 136 -2.98 -30.66 28.56
C LYS A 136 -1.91 -30.91 27.50
N TYR A 137 -1.20 -32.03 27.54
CA TYR A 137 -0.13 -32.31 26.57
C TYR A 137 -0.63 -32.56 25.15
N VAL A 138 -1.82 -33.15 24.99
CA VAL A 138 -2.48 -33.30 23.68
C VAL A 138 -2.73 -31.93 23.07
N HIS A 139 -3.26 -30.98 23.85
CA HIS A 139 -3.51 -29.61 23.37
C HIS A 139 -2.26 -28.73 23.32
N GLN A 140 -1.14 -29.15 23.92
CA GLN A 140 0.17 -28.50 23.74
C GLN A 140 0.94 -29.10 22.57
N PHE A 141 0.51 -30.23 22.01
CA PHE A 141 1.18 -30.84 20.87
C PHE A 141 0.96 -30.00 19.61
N PRO A 142 2.01 -29.63 18.85
CA PRO A 142 1.85 -28.77 17.69
C PRO A 142 0.92 -29.37 16.63
N LYS A 143 -0.20 -28.68 16.39
CA LYS A 143 -1.20 -28.99 15.36
C LYS A 143 -1.53 -27.71 14.60
N LEU A 144 -1.66 -27.80 13.29
CA LEU A 144 -1.99 -26.68 12.41
C LEU A 144 -3.23 -27.05 11.60
N GLU A 145 -4.21 -26.16 11.53
CA GLU A 145 -5.34 -26.30 10.62
C GLU A 145 -5.07 -25.51 9.34
N LEU A 146 -5.44 -26.12 8.21
CA LEU A 146 -5.10 -25.62 6.89
C LEU A 146 -6.38 -25.33 6.11
N ALA A 147 -6.46 -24.14 5.55
CA ALA A 147 -7.44 -23.80 4.52
C ALA A 147 -6.72 -23.29 3.28
N THR A 148 -7.23 -23.61 2.10
CA THR A 148 -6.64 -23.16 0.84
C THR A 148 -7.66 -22.49 -0.03
N HIS A 149 -7.26 -21.38 -0.63
CA HIS A 149 -7.95 -20.73 -1.72
C HIS A 149 -7.08 -20.83 -2.98
N ILE A 150 -7.64 -21.39 -4.05
CA ILE A 150 -6.93 -21.68 -5.31
C ILE A 150 -7.43 -20.71 -6.36
N GLN A 151 -6.50 -20.02 -7.02
CA GLN A 151 -6.82 -19.07 -8.08
C GLN A 151 -5.97 -19.40 -9.31
N PRO A 152 -6.60 -19.79 -10.44
CA PRO A 152 -5.89 -19.91 -11.70
C PRO A 152 -5.32 -18.55 -12.11
N ILE A 153 -4.04 -18.51 -12.48
CA ILE A 153 -3.39 -17.30 -12.99
C ILE A 153 -3.19 -17.42 -14.50
N THR A 154 -2.76 -18.60 -14.93
CA THR A 154 -2.69 -19.00 -16.33
C THR A 154 -3.07 -20.47 -16.42
N ARG A 155 -3.20 -21.01 -17.62
CA ARG A 155 -3.44 -22.45 -17.83
C ARG A 155 -2.40 -23.36 -17.19
N SER A 156 -1.17 -22.87 -16.98
CA SER A 156 -0.06 -23.65 -16.44
C SER A 156 0.43 -23.18 -15.07
N THR A 157 -0.28 -22.25 -14.41
CA THR A 157 0.09 -21.79 -13.07
C THR A 157 -1.13 -21.42 -12.25
N LEU A 158 -1.18 -21.96 -11.03
CA LEU A 158 -2.13 -21.58 -9.99
C LEU A 158 -1.42 -20.77 -8.92
N ARG A 159 -2.11 -19.75 -8.42
CA ARG A 159 -1.82 -19.14 -7.13
C ARG A 159 -2.54 -19.95 -6.06
N VAL A 160 -1.82 -20.32 -5.02
CA VAL A 160 -2.36 -20.97 -3.83
C VAL A 160 -2.17 -20.00 -2.67
N GLU A 161 -3.28 -19.60 -2.07
CA GLU A 161 -3.30 -18.88 -0.82
C GLU A 161 -3.63 -19.87 0.29
N LEU A 162 -2.61 -20.18 1.10
CA LEU A 162 -2.68 -21.12 2.20
C LEU A 162 -2.83 -20.34 3.51
N THR A 163 -3.96 -20.53 4.19
CA THR A 163 -4.17 -20.05 5.55
C THR A 163 -3.81 -21.15 6.53
N ILE A 164 -2.89 -20.82 7.45
CA ILE A 164 -2.37 -21.70 8.49
C ILE A 164 -2.84 -21.15 9.84
N SER A 165 -3.70 -21.90 10.51
CA SER A 165 -4.25 -21.55 11.82
C SER A 165 -3.62 -22.46 12.88
N PRO A 166 -2.83 -21.92 13.83
CA PRO A 166 -2.25 -22.75 14.88
C PRO A 166 -3.33 -23.24 15.87
N ASP A 167 -3.54 -24.55 15.94
CA ASP A 167 -4.53 -25.18 16.83
C ASP A 167 -3.84 -25.92 17.99
N PHE A 168 -3.02 -25.19 18.75
CA PHE A 168 -2.38 -25.72 19.95
C PHE A 168 -1.99 -24.62 20.95
N GLN A 169 -1.91 -24.99 22.22
CA GLN A 169 -1.52 -24.11 23.32
C GLN A 169 0.01 -23.99 23.40
N TRP A 170 0.52 -22.79 23.18
CA TRP A 170 1.96 -22.54 23.28
C TRP A 170 2.49 -22.62 24.73
N ASP A 171 3.59 -23.33 24.93
CA ASP A 171 4.37 -23.35 26.17
C ASP A 171 5.84 -23.13 25.83
N GLU A 172 6.42 -22.00 26.24
CA GLU A 172 7.81 -21.65 25.94
C GLU A 172 8.81 -22.68 26.46
N LYS A 173 8.48 -23.44 27.51
CA LYS A 173 9.37 -24.50 28.02
C LYS A 173 9.42 -25.73 27.11
N LEU A 174 8.38 -25.94 26.31
CA LEU A 174 8.27 -27.07 25.38
C LEU A 174 8.67 -26.65 23.96
N HIS A 175 8.13 -25.54 23.47
CA HIS A 175 8.28 -25.07 22.09
C HIS A 175 9.45 -24.11 21.90
N GLY A 176 9.95 -23.50 22.98
CA GLY A 176 10.95 -22.44 22.89
C GLY A 176 10.37 -21.14 22.30
N GLY A 177 11.21 -20.39 21.59
CA GLY A 177 10.83 -19.11 20.98
C GLY A 177 10.19 -19.23 19.59
N SER A 178 10.30 -20.38 18.93
CA SER A 178 9.75 -20.62 17.60
C SER A 178 9.71 -22.11 17.26
N GLU A 179 8.71 -22.51 16.47
CA GLU A 179 8.55 -23.84 15.89
C GLU A 179 8.63 -23.78 14.37
N GLY A 180 9.39 -24.69 13.78
CA GLY A 180 9.63 -24.74 12.34
C GLY A 180 8.81 -25.83 11.67
N PHE A 181 8.29 -25.54 10.48
CA PHE A 181 7.49 -26.43 9.67
C PHE A 181 7.94 -26.36 8.20
N TRP A 182 7.80 -27.47 7.48
CA TRP A 182 7.96 -27.54 6.04
C TRP A 182 6.60 -27.57 5.39
N ILE A 183 6.35 -26.64 4.48
CA ILE A 183 5.22 -26.64 3.56
C ILE A 183 5.70 -27.34 2.30
N LEU A 184 5.05 -28.44 1.93
CA LEU A 184 5.34 -29.23 0.74
C LEU A 184 4.07 -29.32 -0.09
N VAL A 185 4.14 -28.92 -1.36
CA VAL A 185 3.08 -29.20 -2.32
C VAL A 185 3.55 -30.32 -3.22
N GLU A 186 2.83 -31.42 -3.17
CA GLU A 186 3.14 -32.66 -3.85
C GLU A 186 2.14 -32.91 -4.98
N ASP A 187 2.58 -33.61 -6.01
CA ASP A 187 1.74 -34.05 -7.11
C ASP A 187 0.76 -35.15 -6.69
N VAL A 188 -0.02 -35.67 -7.65
CA VAL A 188 -1.10 -36.66 -7.43
C VAL A 188 -0.55 -37.94 -6.79
N ASP A 189 0.64 -38.36 -7.19
CA ASP A 189 1.26 -39.61 -6.74
C ASP A 189 2.14 -39.42 -5.50
N SER A 190 2.26 -38.17 -5.02
CA SER A 190 3.16 -37.78 -3.93
C SER A 190 4.61 -38.21 -4.19
N GLU A 191 5.05 -38.11 -5.45
CA GLU A 191 6.40 -38.45 -5.89
C GLU A 191 7.26 -37.20 -6.09
N VAL A 192 6.65 -36.13 -6.61
CA VAL A 192 7.34 -34.88 -6.94
C VAL A 192 6.87 -33.75 -6.03
N VAL A 193 7.84 -33.06 -5.42
CA VAL A 193 7.60 -31.80 -4.71
C VAL A 193 7.56 -30.66 -5.75
N LEU A 194 6.38 -30.14 -6.02
CA LEU A 194 6.14 -29.03 -6.94
C LEU A 194 6.56 -27.68 -6.33
N HIS A 195 6.38 -27.54 -5.03
CA HIS A 195 6.77 -26.36 -4.27
C HIS A 195 7.14 -26.75 -2.85
N HIS A 196 8.15 -26.09 -2.29
CA HIS A 196 8.45 -26.20 -0.87
C HIS A 196 8.87 -24.87 -0.26
N GLU A 197 8.48 -24.66 0.99
CA GLU A 197 8.85 -23.48 1.77
C GLU A 197 9.01 -23.84 3.25
N TYR A 198 9.91 -23.14 3.95
CA TYR A 198 10.12 -23.30 5.39
C TYR A 198 9.34 -22.22 6.13
N PHE A 199 8.34 -22.64 6.90
CA PHE A 199 7.49 -21.78 7.72
C PHE A 199 7.97 -21.78 9.17
N LEU A 200 8.19 -20.60 9.75
CA LEU A 200 8.66 -20.45 11.13
C LEU A 200 7.60 -19.73 11.98
N LEU A 201 6.88 -20.50 12.79
CA LEU A 201 5.89 -20.00 13.73
C LEU A 201 6.60 -19.48 14.99
N LYS A 202 6.42 -18.20 15.33
CA LYS A 202 7.03 -17.59 16.52
C LYS A 202 6.03 -17.58 17.68
N SER A 203 6.51 -17.68 18.92
CA SER A 203 5.66 -17.73 20.12
C SER A 203 4.66 -16.58 20.22
N ARG A 204 5.09 -15.38 19.81
CA ARG A 204 4.30 -14.14 19.81
C ARG A 204 3.11 -14.12 18.83
N TYR A 205 3.11 -15.02 17.83
CA TYR A 205 2.08 -15.11 16.79
C TYR A 205 1.36 -16.46 16.85
N ALA A 206 1.52 -17.22 17.94
CA ALA A 206 0.99 -18.57 18.06
C ALA A 206 -0.55 -18.66 18.06
N THR A 207 -1.25 -17.53 18.10
CA THR A 207 -2.72 -17.44 18.07
C THR A 207 -3.26 -16.85 16.79
N ASP A 208 -2.38 -16.35 15.93
CA ASP A 208 -2.76 -15.56 14.76
C ASP A 208 -2.81 -16.48 13.54
N ASP A 209 -3.72 -16.22 12.61
CA ASP A 209 -3.75 -16.89 11.32
C ASP A 209 -2.60 -16.38 10.45
N HIS A 210 -1.94 -17.29 9.75
CA HIS A 210 -0.83 -16.95 8.85
C HIS A 210 -1.21 -17.27 7.42
N VAL A 211 -1.09 -16.28 6.53
CA VAL A 211 -1.36 -16.47 5.11
C VAL A 211 -0.02 -16.59 4.37
N VAL A 212 0.14 -17.70 3.64
CA VAL A 212 1.30 -17.95 2.77
C VAL A 212 0.83 -18.05 1.33
N LYS A 213 1.39 -17.20 0.47
CA LYS A 213 1.05 -17.12 -0.96
C LYS A 213 2.20 -17.69 -1.79
N PHE A 214 1.90 -18.66 -2.65
CA PHE A 214 2.87 -19.22 -3.57
C PHE A 214 2.22 -19.68 -4.87
N PHE A 215 3.04 -19.97 -5.87
CA PHE A 215 2.60 -20.41 -7.19
C PHE A 215 3.02 -21.85 -7.42
N VAL A 216 2.12 -22.64 -8.01
CA VAL A 216 2.38 -24.02 -8.39
C VAL A 216 2.12 -24.22 -9.88
N PRO A 217 2.97 -24.98 -10.58
CA PRO A 217 2.72 -25.31 -11.97
C PRO A 217 1.53 -26.26 -12.10
N VAL A 218 0.83 -26.16 -13.22
CA VAL A 218 -0.19 -27.14 -13.65
C VAL A 218 0.18 -27.65 -15.03
N PHE A 219 -0.03 -28.94 -15.23
CA PHE A 219 0.31 -29.63 -16.47
C PHE A 219 -0.95 -30.11 -17.17
N GLU A 220 -0.89 -30.25 -18.50
CA GLU A 220 -1.93 -30.89 -19.30
C GLU A 220 -1.46 -32.33 -19.62
N PRO A 221 -2.29 -33.38 -19.40
CA PRO A 221 -3.66 -33.33 -18.89
C PRO A 221 -3.76 -32.93 -17.40
N LEU A 222 -4.83 -32.22 -17.05
CA LEU A 222 -5.05 -31.69 -15.70
C LEU A 222 -5.10 -32.84 -14.67
N PRO A 223 -4.23 -32.84 -13.64
CA PRO A 223 -4.32 -33.81 -12.56
C PRO A 223 -5.62 -33.69 -11.76
N PRO A 224 -6.10 -34.77 -11.11
CA PRO A 224 -7.30 -34.70 -10.27
C PRO A 224 -7.15 -33.84 -9.02
N GLN A 225 -5.97 -33.83 -8.40
CA GLN A 225 -5.68 -33.11 -7.16
C GLN A 225 -4.18 -32.98 -6.90
N TYR A 226 -3.79 -32.04 -6.05
CA TYR A 226 -2.47 -32.00 -5.40
C TYR A 226 -2.61 -32.24 -3.89
N PHE A 227 -1.50 -32.51 -3.23
CA PHE A 227 -1.46 -32.65 -1.77
C PHE A 227 -0.62 -31.53 -1.16
N LEU A 228 -1.23 -30.76 -0.26
CA LEU A 228 -0.52 -29.80 0.56
C LEU A 228 -0.22 -30.45 1.90
N ARG A 229 1.06 -30.67 2.19
CA ARG A 229 1.54 -31.28 3.42
C ARG A 229 2.31 -30.26 4.23
N ILE A 230 1.90 -30.02 5.48
CA ILE A 230 2.70 -29.28 6.46
C ILE A 230 3.20 -30.24 7.52
N VAL A 231 4.52 -30.31 7.67
CA VAL A 231 5.18 -31.23 8.59
C VAL A 231 6.13 -30.46 9.50
N SER A 232 6.05 -30.69 10.81
CA SER A 232 7.00 -30.08 11.76
C SER A 232 8.43 -30.49 11.42
N ASP A 233 9.40 -29.61 11.61
CA ASP A 233 10.82 -29.94 11.42
C ASP A 233 11.35 -30.86 12.54
N ARG A 234 10.72 -30.86 13.73
CA ARG A 234 11.24 -31.49 14.95
C ARG A 234 10.30 -32.50 15.61
N TRP A 235 8.99 -32.33 15.46
CA TRP A 235 7.99 -33.14 16.15
C TRP A 235 7.59 -34.35 15.29
N ILE A 236 7.60 -35.54 15.92
CA ILE A 236 7.11 -36.79 15.33
C ILE A 236 5.59 -36.84 15.51
N GLY A 237 4.86 -37.11 14.43
CA GLY A 237 3.39 -37.16 14.42
C GLY A 237 2.71 -35.78 14.31
N ALA A 238 3.49 -34.69 14.19
CA ALA A 238 2.97 -33.36 13.91
C ALA A 238 3.01 -33.11 12.40
N GLU A 239 1.96 -33.55 11.72
CA GLU A 239 1.75 -33.34 10.29
C GLU A 239 0.27 -33.09 9.98
N THR A 240 0.03 -32.35 8.91
CA THR A 240 -1.32 -32.09 8.41
C THR A 240 -1.28 -32.13 6.89
N ILE A 241 -2.20 -32.88 6.28
CA ILE A 241 -2.28 -33.07 4.83
C ILE A 241 -3.66 -32.58 4.37
N LEU A 242 -3.67 -31.66 3.43
CA LEU A 242 -4.86 -31.10 2.81
C LEU A 242 -4.87 -31.46 1.31
N PRO A 243 -5.83 -32.29 0.84
CA PRO A 243 -5.99 -32.55 -0.59
C PRO A 243 -6.63 -31.35 -1.29
N VAL A 244 -5.99 -30.90 -2.37
CA VAL A 244 -6.38 -29.74 -3.17
C VAL A 244 -6.97 -30.26 -4.47
N SER A 245 -8.31 -30.41 -4.52
CA SER A 245 -9.02 -31.01 -5.65
C SER A 245 -9.18 -30.05 -6.83
N PHE A 246 -8.97 -30.54 -8.05
CA PHE A 246 -9.14 -29.79 -9.29
C PHE A 246 -10.39 -30.20 -10.09
N ARG A 247 -11.28 -30.99 -9.49
CA ARG A 247 -12.51 -31.49 -10.17
C ARG A 247 -13.38 -30.36 -10.74
N HIS A 248 -13.46 -29.23 -10.05
CA HIS A 248 -14.25 -28.06 -10.44
C HIS A 248 -13.37 -26.89 -10.91
N LEU A 249 -12.09 -27.16 -11.19
CA LEU A 249 -11.15 -26.13 -11.61
C LEU A 249 -11.38 -25.79 -13.09
N ILE A 250 -11.75 -24.53 -13.34
CA ILE A 250 -11.87 -23.93 -14.66
C ILE A 250 -10.59 -23.14 -14.90
N LEU A 251 -9.73 -23.66 -15.78
CA LEU A 251 -8.55 -22.94 -16.23
C LEU A 251 -8.95 -21.85 -17.24
N PRO A 252 -8.26 -20.70 -17.25
CA PRO A 252 -8.53 -19.64 -18.22
C PRO A 252 -8.28 -20.11 -19.65
N GLU A 253 -8.80 -19.38 -20.63
CA GLU A 253 -8.52 -19.65 -22.04
C GLU A 253 -7.02 -19.53 -22.36
N LYS A 254 -6.60 -20.12 -23.48
CA LYS A 254 -5.20 -20.00 -23.91
C LYS A 254 -4.98 -18.60 -24.49
N ASN A 255 -3.92 -17.94 -24.03
CA ASN A 255 -3.53 -16.61 -24.50
C ASN A 255 -3.44 -16.57 -26.03
N LEU A 256 -3.96 -15.48 -26.61
CA LEU A 256 -3.77 -15.19 -28.02
C LEU A 256 -2.29 -14.88 -28.30
N PRO A 257 -1.80 -15.19 -29.52
CA PRO A 257 -0.46 -14.80 -29.90
C PRO A 257 -0.31 -13.26 -29.84
N PRO A 258 0.86 -12.75 -29.43
CA PRO A 258 1.13 -11.33 -29.44
C PRO A 258 1.11 -10.78 -30.87
N THR A 259 0.87 -9.48 -31.01
CA THR A 259 1.02 -8.75 -32.26
C THR A 259 2.46 -8.85 -32.75
N GLU A 260 2.64 -9.32 -33.98
CA GLU A 260 3.96 -9.38 -34.60
C GLU A 260 4.52 -7.97 -34.81
N LEU A 261 5.81 -7.80 -34.52
CA LEU A 261 6.53 -6.58 -34.89
C LEU A 261 6.87 -6.66 -36.37
N LEU A 262 6.26 -5.79 -37.15
CA LEU A 262 6.50 -5.71 -38.59
C LEU A 262 7.84 -5.03 -38.84
N ASP A 263 8.61 -5.56 -39.80
CA ASP A 263 9.84 -4.95 -40.28
C ASP A 263 9.54 -3.76 -41.20
N LEU A 264 9.06 -2.68 -40.58
CA LEU A 264 8.74 -1.43 -41.25
C LEU A 264 9.98 -0.58 -41.40
N GLN A 265 10.02 0.22 -42.47
CA GLN A 265 11.04 1.25 -42.60
C GLN A 265 10.94 2.21 -41.38
N PRO A 266 12.04 2.43 -40.64
CA PRO A 266 12.04 3.31 -39.47
C PRO A 266 11.47 4.69 -39.80
N LEU A 267 10.51 5.15 -38.99
CA LEU A 267 9.80 6.37 -39.25
C LEU A 267 10.66 7.59 -38.88
N PRO A 268 11.01 8.48 -39.83
CA PRO A 268 11.72 9.71 -39.51
C PRO A 268 10.83 10.68 -38.73
N VAL A 269 11.44 11.55 -37.91
CA VAL A 269 10.72 12.58 -37.15
C VAL A 269 9.88 13.49 -38.06
N THR A 270 10.33 13.72 -39.30
CA THR A 270 9.62 14.48 -40.35
C THR A 270 8.25 13.91 -40.73
N ALA A 271 7.91 12.69 -40.31
CA ALA A 271 6.59 12.12 -40.49
C ALA A 271 5.49 12.86 -39.71
N LEU A 272 5.85 13.67 -38.71
CA LEU A 272 4.93 14.52 -37.95
C LEU A 272 4.31 15.65 -38.81
N ARG A 273 5.00 16.06 -39.89
CA ARG A 273 4.57 17.10 -40.85
C ARG A 273 4.27 18.44 -40.18
N ASN A 274 5.03 18.78 -39.15
CA ASN A 274 4.92 20.03 -38.42
C ASN A 274 6.28 20.37 -37.81
N ASN A 275 6.94 21.38 -38.35
CA ASN A 275 8.29 21.79 -37.93
C ASN A 275 8.41 22.05 -36.43
N VAL A 276 7.35 22.56 -35.78
CA VAL A 276 7.36 22.83 -34.34
C VAL A 276 7.33 21.50 -33.56
N PHE A 277 6.52 20.54 -33.99
CA PHE A 277 6.47 19.21 -33.36
C PHE A 277 7.74 18.42 -33.61
N GLU A 278 8.33 18.55 -34.79
CA GLU A 278 9.60 17.91 -35.15
C GLU A 278 10.76 18.39 -34.26
N SER A 279 10.77 19.69 -33.94
CA SER A 279 11.81 20.28 -33.07
C SER A 279 11.87 19.64 -31.68
N LEU A 280 10.76 19.08 -31.18
CA LEU A 280 10.70 18.40 -29.87
C LEU A 280 11.53 17.10 -29.80
N TYR A 281 11.77 16.46 -30.94
CA TYR A 281 12.43 15.15 -31.02
C TYR A 281 13.75 15.16 -31.79
N SER A 282 13.90 16.08 -32.74
CA SER A 282 15.03 16.11 -33.69
C SER A 282 16.42 16.12 -33.05
N GLU A 283 16.58 16.73 -31.87
CA GLU A 283 17.85 16.75 -31.12
C GLU A 283 18.09 15.45 -30.31
N ARG A 284 17.04 14.68 -30.03
CA ARG A 284 17.13 13.45 -29.21
C ARG A 284 17.41 12.22 -30.05
N PHE A 285 16.72 12.07 -31.18
CA PHE A 285 16.92 10.94 -32.10
C PHE A 285 16.39 11.28 -33.51
N PRO A 286 16.98 10.70 -34.57
CA PRO A 286 16.59 11.01 -35.95
C PRO A 286 15.32 10.26 -36.41
N GLN A 287 15.04 9.10 -35.82
CA GLN A 287 13.98 8.17 -36.23
C GLN A 287 13.34 7.53 -35.00
N PHE A 288 12.04 7.24 -35.11
CA PHE A 288 11.31 6.50 -34.09
C PHE A 288 11.66 5.01 -34.12
N ASN A 289 11.55 4.35 -32.97
CA ASN A 289 11.83 2.91 -32.88
C ASN A 289 10.77 2.06 -33.62
N PRO A 290 11.00 0.75 -33.84
CA PRO A 290 10.07 -0.08 -34.60
C PRO A 290 8.64 -0.14 -34.04
N ILE A 291 8.50 -0.18 -32.71
CA ILE A 291 7.19 -0.20 -32.04
C ILE A 291 6.46 1.12 -32.29
N GLN A 292 7.13 2.25 -32.05
CA GLN A 292 6.60 3.59 -32.30
C GLN A 292 6.20 3.76 -33.77
N THR A 293 7.01 3.25 -34.70
CA THR A 293 6.75 3.26 -36.14
C THR A 293 5.47 2.51 -36.50
N GLN A 294 5.29 1.29 -35.97
CA GLN A 294 4.13 0.46 -36.26
C GLN A 294 2.82 1.05 -35.70
N VAL A 295 2.85 1.65 -34.50
CA VAL A 295 1.66 2.24 -33.89
C VAL A 295 1.36 3.66 -34.37
N PHE A 296 2.32 4.35 -35.00
CA PHE A 296 2.23 5.76 -35.36
C PHE A 296 0.95 6.09 -36.13
N ASN A 297 0.60 5.31 -37.16
CA ASN A 297 -0.56 5.61 -37.98
C ASN A 297 -1.88 5.52 -37.19
N ALA A 298 -2.01 4.52 -36.32
CA ALA A 298 -3.20 4.37 -35.47
C ALA A 298 -3.31 5.49 -34.42
N VAL A 299 -2.18 5.96 -33.88
CA VAL A 299 -2.18 6.96 -32.81
C VAL A 299 -2.23 8.39 -33.34
N TYR A 300 -1.42 8.71 -34.35
CA TYR A 300 -1.25 10.08 -34.87
C TYR A 300 -2.21 10.43 -36.02
N ASN A 301 -2.65 9.45 -36.82
CA ASN A 301 -3.51 9.69 -37.99
C ASN A 301 -4.97 9.24 -37.82
N SER A 302 -5.31 8.48 -36.78
CA SER A 302 -6.68 8.07 -36.41
C SER A 302 -7.13 8.67 -35.08
N ASP A 303 -8.44 8.71 -34.84
CA ASP A 303 -9.09 9.11 -33.58
C ASP A 303 -9.67 7.92 -32.79
N ASP A 304 -9.40 6.69 -33.23
CA ASP A 304 -9.81 5.48 -32.52
C ASP A 304 -9.17 5.40 -31.14
N ASN A 305 -9.84 4.67 -30.23
CA ASN A 305 -9.23 4.24 -28.98
C ASN A 305 -8.13 3.22 -29.29
N VAL A 306 -6.97 3.37 -28.68
CA VAL A 306 -5.78 2.56 -28.97
C VAL A 306 -5.26 1.90 -27.70
N PHE A 307 -4.96 0.61 -27.80
CA PHE A 307 -4.27 -0.15 -26.77
C PHE A 307 -2.84 -0.48 -27.24
N ILE A 308 -1.84 -0.19 -26.41
CA ILE A 308 -0.45 -0.54 -26.66
C ILE A 308 0.14 -1.27 -25.45
N GLY A 309 0.29 -2.59 -25.57
CA GLY A 309 1.07 -3.44 -24.67
C GLY A 309 2.48 -3.63 -25.21
N ALA A 310 3.47 -3.07 -24.51
CA ALA A 310 4.88 -3.21 -24.88
C ALA A 310 5.76 -3.21 -23.62
N PRO A 311 6.93 -3.85 -23.65
CA PRO A 311 7.84 -3.87 -22.50
C PRO A 311 8.21 -2.47 -21.99
N THR A 312 8.52 -2.36 -20.70
CA THR A 312 9.11 -1.14 -20.16
C THR A 312 10.43 -0.87 -20.90
N GLY A 313 10.64 0.38 -21.31
CA GLY A 313 11.78 0.78 -22.15
C GLY A 313 11.47 0.91 -23.65
N SER A 314 10.29 0.49 -24.12
CA SER A 314 9.90 0.58 -25.54
C SER A 314 9.49 1.98 -26.02
N GLY A 315 9.65 3.03 -25.20
CA GLY A 315 9.31 4.40 -25.58
C GLY A 315 7.82 4.71 -25.64
N LYS A 316 7.02 4.11 -24.74
CA LYS A 316 5.56 4.30 -24.63
C LYS A 316 5.15 5.75 -24.37
N LEU A 317 5.97 6.51 -23.62
CA LEU A 317 5.72 7.94 -23.38
C LEU A 317 5.65 8.74 -24.68
N SER A 318 6.53 8.49 -25.66
CA SER A 318 6.44 9.14 -26.98
C SER A 318 5.20 8.76 -27.77
N ILE A 319 4.66 7.56 -27.53
CA ILE A 319 3.38 7.14 -28.12
C ILE A 319 2.22 7.94 -27.49
N ALA A 320 2.25 8.19 -26.17
CA ALA A 320 1.33 9.11 -25.51
C ALA A 320 1.39 10.51 -26.17
N GLU A 321 2.61 10.99 -26.42
CA GLU A 321 2.86 12.31 -27.01
C GLU A 321 2.28 12.41 -28.43
N PHE A 322 2.30 11.34 -29.24
CA PHE A 322 1.62 11.35 -30.55
C PHE A 322 0.12 11.64 -30.42
N ALA A 323 -0.55 11.07 -29.43
CA ALA A 323 -1.97 11.32 -29.19
C ALA A 323 -2.22 12.77 -28.77
N VAL A 324 -1.35 13.33 -27.92
CA VAL A 324 -1.42 14.74 -27.50
C VAL A 324 -1.20 15.68 -28.69
N LEU A 325 -0.18 15.42 -29.52
CA LEU A 325 0.12 16.22 -30.70
C LEU A 325 -1.03 16.18 -31.71
N ARG A 326 -1.65 15.01 -31.91
CA ARG A 326 -2.86 14.91 -32.73
C ARG A 326 -4.00 15.76 -32.17
N LEU A 327 -4.27 15.66 -30.87
CA LEU A 327 -5.30 16.48 -30.22
C LEU A 327 -5.05 17.96 -30.46
N LEU A 328 -3.82 18.44 -30.22
CA LEU A 328 -3.45 19.84 -30.38
C LEU A 328 -3.54 20.31 -31.83
N SER A 329 -3.34 19.41 -32.80
CA SER A 329 -3.48 19.72 -34.23
C SER A 329 -4.94 19.90 -34.66
N GLN A 330 -5.87 19.11 -34.09
CA GLN A 330 -7.30 19.17 -34.41
C GLN A 330 -8.04 20.22 -33.58
N ASN A 331 -7.73 20.30 -32.30
CA ASN A 331 -8.34 21.21 -31.34
C ASN A 331 -7.25 21.80 -30.41
N PRO A 332 -6.74 23.00 -30.73
CA PRO A 332 -5.69 23.66 -29.94
C PRO A 332 -6.06 23.93 -28.47
N GLU A 333 -7.36 23.99 -28.16
CA GLU A 333 -7.94 24.16 -26.81
C GLU A 333 -8.48 22.84 -26.23
N GLY A 334 -8.24 21.73 -26.91
CA GLY A 334 -8.61 20.40 -26.47
C GLY A 334 -7.93 20.04 -25.15
N ARG A 335 -8.68 19.40 -24.26
CA ARG A 335 -8.16 18.97 -22.96
C ARG A 335 -7.75 17.50 -22.99
N CYS A 336 -6.49 17.27 -22.61
CA CYS A 336 -5.91 15.95 -22.38
C CYS A 336 -5.77 15.71 -20.88
N VAL A 337 -6.13 14.51 -20.43
CA VAL A 337 -5.82 14.00 -19.10
C VAL A 337 -4.88 12.81 -19.29
N TYR A 338 -3.69 12.91 -18.69
CA TYR A 338 -2.72 11.82 -18.65
C TYR A 338 -2.67 11.29 -17.21
N LEU A 339 -3.07 10.03 -17.07
CA LEU A 339 -3.16 9.33 -15.80
C LEU A 339 -1.97 8.39 -15.65
N ASN A 340 -1.23 8.57 -14.56
CA ASN A 340 -0.21 7.63 -14.13
C ASN A 340 -0.58 7.02 -12.75
N PRO A 341 -0.46 5.70 -12.54
CA PRO A 341 -0.81 5.10 -11.25
C PRO A 341 0.08 5.53 -10.08
N LYS A 342 1.32 5.99 -10.31
CA LYS A 342 2.27 6.39 -9.25
C LYS A 342 2.57 7.89 -9.29
N ASP A 343 2.46 8.57 -8.14
CA ASP A 343 2.71 10.02 -8.02
C ASP A 343 4.10 10.43 -8.52
N VAL A 344 5.13 9.66 -8.19
CA VAL A 344 6.51 10.03 -8.57
C VAL A 344 6.74 9.93 -10.08
N GLN A 345 6.08 9.00 -10.78
CA GLN A 345 6.13 8.98 -12.24
C GLN A 345 5.35 10.15 -12.84
N ALA A 346 4.24 10.55 -12.22
CA ALA A 346 3.51 11.75 -12.61
C ALA A 346 4.38 13.01 -12.49
N ASP A 347 5.22 13.12 -11.45
CA ASP A 347 6.19 14.22 -11.30
C ASP A 347 7.22 14.25 -12.44
N ILE A 348 7.77 13.08 -12.79
CA ILE A 348 8.76 12.94 -13.87
C ILE A 348 8.15 13.34 -15.22
N VAL A 349 6.95 12.84 -15.53
CA VAL A 349 6.25 13.16 -16.78
C VAL A 349 5.85 14.63 -16.80
N PHE A 350 5.37 15.19 -15.68
CA PHE A 350 5.04 16.60 -15.58
C PHE A 350 6.26 17.48 -15.87
N ALA A 351 7.45 17.15 -15.35
CA ALA A 351 8.66 17.91 -15.63
C ALA A 351 9.06 17.88 -17.12
N ASP A 352 9.04 16.72 -17.77
CA ASP A 352 9.36 16.59 -19.21
C ASP A 352 8.30 17.29 -20.08
N TRP A 353 7.02 17.14 -19.74
CA TRP A 353 5.92 17.75 -20.50
C TRP A 353 5.79 19.25 -20.27
N GLN A 354 6.10 19.76 -19.08
CA GLN A 354 6.19 21.20 -18.83
C GLN A 354 7.29 21.82 -19.69
N HIS A 355 8.42 21.14 -19.88
CA HIS A 355 9.45 21.59 -20.80
C HIS A 355 8.98 21.52 -22.27
N LYS A 356 8.50 20.37 -22.74
CA LYS A 356 8.09 20.16 -24.14
C LYS A 356 6.83 20.94 -24.53
N PHE A 357 5.71 20.70 -23.86
CA PHE A 357 4.42 21.31 -24.22
C PHE A 357 4.25 22.70 -23.60
N GLY A 358 4.77 22.90 -22.39
CA GLY A 358 4.69 24.19 -21.71
C GLY A 358 5.57 25.26 -22.35
N ASN A 359 6.90 25.05 -22.32
CA ASN A 359 7.85 26.07 -22.74
C ASN A 359 7.98 26.16 -24.26
N VAL A 360 8.04 25.03 -24.98
CA VAL A 360 8.25 25.05 -26.45
C VAL A 360 6.95 25.32 -27.21
N LEU A 361 5.85 24.66 -26.83
CA LEU A 361 4.54 24.82 -27.51
C LEU A 361 3.61 25.87 -26.90
N GLY A 362 3.98 26.47 -25.76
CA GLY A 362 3.18 27.51 -25.09
C GLY A 362 1.85 26.99 -24.53
N LYS A 363 1.71 25.68 -24.30
CA LYS A 363 0.47 25.05 -23.79
C LYS A 363 0.44 25.03 -22.27
N LYS A 364 -0.75 25.05 -21.68
CA LYS A 364 -0.91 25.03 -20.23
C LYS A 364 -0.88 23.58 -19.71
N VAL A 365 0.30 23.14 -19.25
CA VAL A 365 0.48 21.87 -18.55
C VAL A 365 0.29 22.09 -17.05
N VAL A 366 -0.52 21.25 -16.41
CA VAL A 366 -0.79 21.32 -14.96
C VAL A 366 -0.73 19.93 -14.34
N GLN A 367 -0.37 19.86 -13.07
CA GLN A 367 -0.37 18.63 -12.29
C GLN A 367 -1.34 18.76 -11.13
N LEU A 368 -2.18 17.75 -10.90
CA LEU A 368 -3.11 17.73 -9.78
C LEU A 368 -2.38 17.47 -8.45
N THR A 369 -2.76 18.21 -7.41
CA THR A 369 -2.14 18.19 -6.08
C THR A 369 -2.84 17.24 -5.12
N GLY A 370 -4.10 16.91 -5.36
CA GLY A 370 -4.97 16.13 -4.46
C GLY A 370 -5.87 17.00 -3.58
N GLU A 371 -5.72 18.33 -3.63
CA GLU A 371 -6.61 19.26 -2.95
C GLU A 371 -7.73 19.72 -3.90
N THR A 372 -8.96 19.28 -3.65
CA THR A 372 -10.12 19.49 -4.54
C THR A 372 -10.32 20.94 -4.99
N GLY A 373 -10.18 21.91 -4.08
CA GLY A 373 -10.37 23.33 -4.41
C GLY A 373 -9.33 23.85 -5.40
N THR A 374 -8.07 23.49 -5.20
CA THR A 374 -6.93 23.85 -6.06
C THR A 374 -7.02 23.11 -7.39
N ASP A 375 -7.30 21.82 -7.35
CA ASP A 375 -7.38 20.95 -8.52
C ASP A 375 -8.50 21.35 -9.49
N LEU A 376 -9.64 21.85 -8.99
CA LEU A 376 -10.68 22.41 -9.84
C LEU A 376 -10.22 23.66 -10.60
N LYS A 377 -9.41 24.53 -9.96
CA LYS A 377 -8.81 25.71 -10.61
C LYS A 377 -7.76 25.29 -11.64
N LEU A 378 -6.96 24.28 -11.33
CA LEU A 378 -5.95 23.73 -12.24
C LEU A 378 -6.60 23.09 -13.47
N LEU A 379 -7.60 22.24 -13.27
CA LEU A 379 -8.35 21.59 -14.34
C LEU A 379 -9.03 22.60 -15.27
N ALA A 380 -9.54 23.71 -14.73
CA ALA A 380 -10.15 24.77 -15.54
C ALA A 380 -9.13 25.48 -16.45
N LYS A 381 -7.88 25.64 -15.99
CA LYS A 381 -6.81 26.35 -16.72
C LYS A 381 -5.98 25.43 -17.64
N GLY A 382 -5.85 24.16 -17.27
CA GLY A 382 -4.99 23.19 -17.94
C GLY A 382 -5.57 22.67 -19.25
N GLN A 383 -4.71 22.64 -20.28
CA GLN A 383 -4.94 21.92 -21.53
C GLN A 383 -4.40 20.49 -21.43
N ILE A 384 -3.28 20.29 -20.74
CA ILE A 384 -2.71 18.97 -20.45
C ILE A 384 -2.65 18.81 -18.94
N VAL A 385 -3.39 17.83 -18.43
CA VAL A 385 -3.54 17.57 -16.99
C VAL A 385 -2.85 16.24 -16.65
N VAL A 386 -1.79 16.31 -15.86
CA VAL A 386 -1.09 15.14 -15.33
C VAL A 386 -1.66 14.80 -13.95
N THR A 387 -2.06 13.56 -13.74
CA THR A 387 -2.74 13.13 -12.50
C THR A 387 -2.47 11.67 -12.15
N THR A 388 -2.77 11.30 -10.91
CA THR A 388 -2.93 9.90 -10.48
C THR A 388 -4.40 9.46 -10.45
N ALA A 389 -4.62 8.15 -10.33
CA ALA A 389 -5.96 7.55 -10.27
C ALA A 389 -6.79 8.11 -9.12
N GLU A 390 -6.25 8.17 -7.90
CA GLU A 390 -6.96 8.68 -6.72
C GLU A 390 -7.36 10.15 -6.88
N LYS A 391 -6.42 11.01 -7.29
CA LYS A 391 -6.67 12.45 -7.50
C LYS A 391 -7.74 12.68 -8.56
N TRP A 392 -7.74 11.88 -9.62
CA TRP A 392 -8.76 11.96 -10.65
C TRP A 392 -10.10 11.36 -10.23
N ASP A 393 -10.12 10.31 -9.40
CA ASP A 393 -11.37 9.71 -8.87
C ASP A 393 -12.15 10.76 -8.06
N VAL A 394 -11.49 11.47 -7.14
CA VAL A 394 -12.09 12.57 -6.35
C VAL A 394 -12.74 13.64 -7.25
N LEU A 395 -12.09 13.98 -8.37
CA LEU A 395 -12.62 14.96 -9.32
C LEU A 395 -13.75 14.40 -10.19
N SER A 396 -13.62 13.16 -10.65
CA SER A 396 -14.52 12.56 -11.63
C SER A 396 -15.79 12.00 -11.01
N ARG A 397 -15.84 11.70 -9.70
CA ARG A 397 -17.09 11.30 -9.01
C ARG A 397 -18.24 12.27 -9.27
N ARG A 398 -17.98 13.59 -9.20
CA ARG A 398 -18.98 14.65 -9.45
C ARG A 398 -18.99 15.17 -10.89
N TRP A 399 -18.75 14.28 -11.86
CA TRP A 399 -18.65 14.66 -13.28
C TRP A 399 -19.93 15.33 -13.80
N LYS A 400 -21.12 14.93 -13.31
CA LYS A 400 -22.41 15.52 -13.71
C LYS A 400 -22.47 17.04 -13.43
N GLN A 401 -21.92 17.49 -12.30
CA GLN A 401 -21.85 18.92 -11.96
C GLN A 401 -20.62 19.63 -12.55
N ARG A 402 -19.62 18.88 -13.02
CA ARG A 402 -18.30 19.40 -13.44
C ARG A 402 -18.11 19.31 -14.96
N LYS A 403 -18.50 20.38 -15.67
CA LYS A 403 -18.33 20.51 -17.14
C LYS A 403 -16.88 20.27 -17.61
N ASN A 404 -15.89 20.66 -16.81
CA ASN A 404 -14.48 20.48 -17.17
C ASN A 404 -14.03 19.01 -17.24
N VAL A 405 -14.73 18.11 -16.54
CA VAL A 405 -14.52 16.65 -16.61
C VAL A 405 -15.21 16.08 -17.86
N GLN A 406 -16.44 16.53 -18.15
CA GLN A 406 -17.20 16.13 -19.35
C GLN A 406 -16.51 16.56 -20.65
N ASN A 407 -15.81 17.70 -20.64
CA ASN A 407 -15.17 18.28 -21.83
C ASN A 407 -13.77 17.72 -22.14
N VAL A 408 -13.32 16.66 -21.46
CA VAL A 408 -12.07 15.97 -21.78
C VAL A 408 -12.19 15.35 -23.18
N ALA A 409 -11.21 15.61 -24.04
CA ALA A 409 -11.19 15.10 -25.42
C ALA A 409 -10.28 13.86 -25.56
N LEU A 410 -9.21 13.79 -24.78
CA LEU A 410 -8.24 12.71 -24.77
C LEU A 410 -7.96 12.27 -23.34
N PHE A 411 -8.05 10.96 -23.10
CA PHE A 411 -7.75 10.32 -21.84
C PHE A 411 -6.66 9.26 -22.06
N ILE A 412 -5.46 9.52 -21.56
CA ILE A 412 -4.32 8.62 -21.67
C ILE A 412 -4.12 7.95 -20.32
N VAL A 413 -3.97 6.63 -20.34
CA VAL A 413 -3.69 5.85 -19.13
C VAL A 413 -2.39 5.11 -19.34
N ASP A 414 -1.39 5.40 -18.51
CA ASP A 414 -0.10 4.73 -18.54
C ASP A 414 0.01 3.63 -17.48
N ASP A 415 0.91 2.69 -17.71
CA ASP A 415 1.18 1.53 -16.84
C ASP A 415 -0.10 0.79 -16.37
N LEU A 416 -1.07 0.60 -17.29
CA LEU A 416 -2.38 0.01 -16.99
C LEU A 416 -2.31 -1.42 -16.40
N GLN A 417 -1.20 -2.14 -16.58
CA GLN A 417 -0.96 -3.42 -15.92
C GLN A 417 -1.07 -3.37 -14.38
N LEU A 418 -0.96 -2.17 -13.78
CA LEU A 418 -1.11 -1.95 -12.35
C LEU A 418 -2.55 -2.12 -11.82
N ILE A 419 -3.55 -2.34 -12.68
CA ILE A 419 -4.90 -2.78 -12.28
C ILE A 419 -4.87 -4.06 -11.43
N GLY A 420 -3.91 -4.95 -11.68
CA GLY A 420 -3.73 -6.19 -10.90
C GLY A 420 -3.09 -5.99 -9.52
N GLY A 421 -2.74 -4.76 -9.14
CA GLY A 421 -2.15 -4.43 -7.85
C GLY A 421 -3.17 -3.94 -6.80
N GLU A 422 -2.67 -3.57 -5.61
CA GLU A 422 -3.48 -3.09 -4.49
C GLU A 422 -4.23 -1.78 -4.81
N ASP A 423 -3.57 -0.83 -5.50
CA ASP A 423 -4.15 0.45 -5.93
C ASP A 423 -4.97 0.33 -7.24
N GLY A 424 -5.04 -0.87 -7.80
CA GLY A 424 -5.63 -1.15 -9.10
C GLY A 424 -7.14 -0.91 -9.24
N PRO A 425 -7.98 -1.18 -8.21
CA PRO A 425 -9.42 -0.94 -8.29
C PRO A 425 -9.80 0.51 -8.63
N VAL A 426 -9.07 1.49 -8.09
CA VAL A 426 -9.34 2.91 -8.36
C VAL A 426 -9.00 3.26 -9.81
N LEU A 427 -7.90 2.72 -10.34
CA LEU A 427 -7.50 2.88 -11.74
C LEU A 427 -8.56 2.31 -12.68
N GLU A 428 -9.06 1.11 -12.38
CA GLU A 428 -10.15 0.48 -13.12
C GLU A 428 -11.42 1.33 -13.12
N VAL A 429 -11.89 1.75 -11.94
CA VAL A 429 -13.11 2.55 -11.79
C VAL A 429 -13.03 3.86 -12.56
N VAL A 430 -11.90 4.55 -12.49
CA VAL A 430 -11.69 5.79 -13.24
C VAL A 430 -11.79 5.55 -14.76
N CYS A 431 -11.15 4.50 -15.28
CA CYS A 431 -11.21 4.17 -16.70
C CYS A 431 -12.64 3.80 -17.14
N SER A 432 -13.34 2.98 -16.35
CA SER A 432 -14.74 2.64 -16.56
C SER A 432 -15.64 3.87 -16.54
N ARG A 433 -15.42 4.79 -15.60
CA ARG A 433 -16.17 6.03 -15.51
C ARG A 433 -15.93 6.91 -16.73
N MET A 434 -14.72 7.03 -17.24
CA MET A 434 -14.44 7.83 -18.44
C MET A 434 -15.17 7.28 -19.67
N ARG A 435 -15.26 5.96 -19.82
CA ARG A 435 -16.08 5.33 -20.87
C ARG A 435 -17.57 5.58 -20.67
N TYR A 436 -18.05 5.42 -19.44
CA TYR A 436 -19.44 5.67 -19.09
C TYR A 436 -19.81 7.13 -19.41
N ILE A 437 -19.00 8.10 -18.99
CA ILE A 437 -19.18 9.52 -19.31
C ILE A 437 -19.23 9.72 -20.82
N SER A 438 -18.27 9.17 -21.58
CA SER A 438 -18.25 9.29 -23.04
C SER A 438 -19.54 8.77 -23.70
N SER A 439 -20.10 7.68 -23.18
CA SER A 439 -21.38 7.13 -23.65
C SER A 439 -22.57 8.02 -23.31
N GLN A 440 -22.58 8.62 -22.12
CA GLN A 440 -23.71 9.44 -21.63
C GLN A 440 -23.77 10.82 -22.29
N ILE A 441 -22.62 11.42 -22.62
CA ILE A 441 -22.56 12.75 -23.25
C ILE A 441 -22.66 12.70 -24.79
N GLU A 442 -22.77 11.50 -25.37
CA GLU A 442 -22.77 11.26 -26.83
C GLU A 442 -21.59 11.92 -27.57
N LYS A 443 -20.47 12.11 -26.87
CA LYS A 443 -19.23 12.67 -27.39
C LYS A 443 -18.11 11.69 -27.12
N GLN A 444 -17.41 11.31 -28.18
CA GLN A 444 -16.30 10.38 -28.09
C GLN A 444 -15.14 11.02 -27.31
N ILE A 445 -14.80 10.44 -26.16
CA ILE A 445 -13.56 10.71 -25.45
C ILE A 445 -12.56 9.66 -25.95
N ARG A 446 -11.50 10.11 -26.62
CA ARG A 446 -10.48 9.21 -27.13
C ARG A 446 -9.67 8.64 -25.97
N ILE A 447 -9.55 7.32 -25.89
CA ILE A 447 -8.77 6.62 -24.86
C ILE A 447 -7.51 6.01 -25.47
N VAL A 448 -6.35 6.30 -24.88
CA VAL A 448 -5.08 5.64 -25.23
C VAL A 448 -4.54 4.93 -24.00
N ALA A 449 -4.48 3.60 -24.06
CA ALA A 449 -3.98 2.77 -22.97
C ALA A 449 -2.58 2.26 -23.28
N LEU A 450 -1.65 2.53 -22.37
CA LEU A 450 -0.27 2.10 -22.42
C LEU A 450 -0.01 1.13 -21.28
N THR A 451 0.60 0.00 -21.60
CA THR A 451 0.83 -1.07 -20.62
C THR A 451 2.09 -1.88 -20.95
N ALA A 452 2.53 -2.69 -19.99
CA ALA A 452 3.42 -3.80 -20.23
C ALA A 452 2.77 -4.83 -21.18
N SER A 453 3.56 -5.77 -21.72
CA SER A 453 3.03 -6.88 -22.52
C SER A 453 2.05 -7.71 -21.70
N LEU A 454 0.78 -7.81 -22.14
CA LEU A 454 -0.29 -8.49 -21.39
C LEU A 454 -0.68 -9.82 -22.05
N ALA A 455 -1.02 -10.83 -21.24
CA ALA A 455 -1.62 -12.06 -21.73
C ALA A 455 -3.08 -11.82 -22.16
N ASP A 456 -3.83 -11.09 -21.32
CA ASP A 456 -5.27 -10.82 -21.48
C ASP A 456 -5.55 -9.49 -22.19
N ALA A 457 -4.66 -9.06 -23.10
CA ALA A 457 -4.73 -7.76 -23.77
C ALA A 457 -6.06 -7.52 -24.51
N LYS A 458 -6.66 -8.58 -25.04
CA LYS A 458 -7.96 -8.52 -25.73
C LYS A 458 -9.07 -8.05 -24.78
N ASP A 459 -9.09 -8.52 -23.55
CA ASP A 459 -10.13 -8.18 -22.59
C ASP A 459 -10.01 -6.72 -22.15
N VAL A 460 -8.77 -6.26 -21.94
CA VAL A 460 -8.48 -4.85 -21.62
C VAL A 460 -8.85 -3.96 -22.81
N ALA A 461 -8.48 -4.34 -24.03
CA ALA A 461 -8.83 -3.60 -25.24
C ALA A 461 -10.35 -3.51 -25.44
N GLN A 462 -11.08 -4.62 -25.32
CA GLN A 462 -12.53 -4.66 -25.43
C GLN A 462 -13.20 -3.86 -24.29
N TRP A 463 -12.68 -3.97 -23.07
CA TRP A 463 -13.10 -3.15 -21.95
C TRP A 463 -12.91 -1.67 -22.23
N LEU A 464 -11.85 -1.24 -22.90
CA LEU A 464 -11.62 0.18 -23.23
C LEU A 464 -12.28 0.64 -24.54
N GLY A 465 -12.97 -0.25 -25.24
CA GLY A 465 -13.58 0.04 -26.54
C GLY A 465 -12.54 0.25 -27.65
N CYS A 466 -11.37 -0.39 -27.55
CA CYS A 466 -10.35 -0.39 -28.59
C CYS A 466 -10.71 -1.43 -29.66
N ASN A 467 -10.61 -1.04 -30.93
CA ASN A 467 -10.81 -1.94 -32.06
C ASN A 467 -9.64 -2.94 -32.17
N ALA A 468 -9.87 -4.12 -32.74
CA ALA A 468 -8.82 -5.11 -32.95
C ALA A 468 -7.63 -4.57 -33.77
N ASN A 469 -7.90 -3.73 -34.79
CA ASN A 469 -6.88 -3.07 -35.62
C ASN A 469 -6.09 -1.98 -34.87
N ALA A 470 -6.62 -1.50 -33.74
CA ALA A 470 -6.01 -0.50 -32.87
C ALA A 470 -5.52 -1.13 -31.55
N THR A 471 -5.36 -2.45 -31.52
CA THR A 471 -4.86 -3.21 -30.36
C THR A 471 -3.51 -3.80 -30.70
N PHE A 472 -2.44 -3.20 -30.18
CA PHE A 472 -1.06 -3.63 -30.38
C PHE A 472 -0.53 -4.23 -29.08
N ASN A 473 -0.34 -5.53 -29.02
CA ASN A 473 0.19 -6.20 -27.84
C ASN A 473 1.45 -7.01 -28.20
N PHE A 474 2.61 -6.39 -28.00
CA PHE A 474 3.90 -6.97 -28.34
C PHE A 474 4.41 -7.90 -27.25
N HIS A 475 5.18 -8.92 -27.64
CA HIS A 475 5.79 -9.87 -26.71
C HIS A 475 6.93 -9.22 -25.89
N PRO A 476 7.23 -9.68 -24.66
CA PRO A 476 8.39 -9.23 -23.86
C PRO A 476 9.74 -9.23 -24.58
N SER A 477 9.94 -10.14 -25.54
CA SER A 477 11.15 -10.21 -26.35
C SER A 477 11.30 -9.07 -27.37
N VAL A 478 10.21 -8.37 -27.68
CA VAL A 478 10.19 -7.25 -28.62
C VAL A 478 10.58 -5.98 -27.86
N ARG A 479 11.88 -5.81 -27.64
CA ARG A 479 12.47 -4.60 -27.07
C ARG A 479 13.34 -3.92 -28.12
N PRO A 480 13.40 -2.57 -28.15
CA PRO A 480 14.35 -1.87 -29.01
C PRO A 480 15.80 -2.29 -28.76
N ILE A 481 16.15 -2.57 -27.50
CA ILE A 481 17.44 -3.14 -27.09
C ILE A 481 17.20 -4.55 -26.54
N PRO A 482 17.89 -5.59 -27.07
CA PRO A 482 17.83 -6.94 -26.53
C PRO A 482 18.24 -6.99 -25.05
N LEU A 483 17.50 -7.75 -24.24
CA LEU A 483 17.76 -7.95 -22.82
C LEU A 483 18.26 -9.38 -22.54
N GLU A 484 19.44 -9.49 -21.94
CA GLU A 484 19.95 -10.75 -21.38
C GLU A 484 19.55 -10.86 -19.90
N LEU A 485 18.62 -11.76 -19.58
CA LEU A 485 18.11 -11.98 -18.22
C LEU A 485 18.72 -13.25 -17.58
N HIS A 486 19.36 -13.08 -16.43
CA HIS A 486 19.89 -14.18 -15.63
C HIS A 486 19.19 -14.28 -14.28
N VAL A 487 18.54 -15.42 -13.99
CA VAL A 487 17.88 -15.68 -12.70
C VAL A 487 18.71 -16.65 -11.85
N GLN A 488 19.23 -16.17 -10.72
CA GLN A 488 20.07 -16.92 -9.78
C GLN A 488 19.28 -17.25 -8.50
N GLY A 489 19.15 -18.53 -8.18
CA GLY A 489 18.47 -19.01 -6.97
C GLY A 489 19.44 -19.25 -5.82
N PHE A 490 19.08 -18.80 -4.62
CA PHE A 490 19.82 -19.01 -3.38
C PHE A 490 19.06 -19.93 -2.42
N ASN A 491 19.72 -21.02 -2.00
CA ASN A 491 19.19 -22.05 -1.09
C ASN A 491 19.33 -21.65 0.39
N ILE A 492 19.03 -20.40 0.74
CA ILE A 492 19.09 -19.91 2.12
C ILE A 492 17.72 -19.35 2.49
N THR A 493 17.01 -20.01 3.39
CA THR A 493 15.67 -19.60 3.83
C THR A 493 15.72 -18.37 4.73
N HIS A 494 16.71 -18.28 5.62
CA HIS A 494 16.89 -17.12 6.49
C HIS A 494 17.32 -15.88 5.68
N ASN A 495 16.39 -14.94 5.50
CA ASN A 495 16.54 -13.75 4.66
C ASN A 495 17.84 -12.96 4.92
N ALA A 496 18.17 -12.65 6.19
CA ALA A 496 19.36 -11.86 6.48
C ALA A 496 20.67 -12.58 6.10
N SER A 497 20.74 -13.90 6.27
CA SER A 497 21.89 -14.71 5.84
C SER A 497 21.96 -14.79 4.32
N ARG A 498 20.80 -14.89 3.65
CA ARG A 498 20.70 -14.91 2.19
C ARG A 498 21.21 -13.62 1.57
N LEU A 499 20.80 -12.47 2.12
CA LEU A 499 21.27 -11.15 1.65
C LEU A 499 22.79 -11.01 1.78
N ILE A 500 23.38 -11.40 2.91
CA ILE A 500 24.85 -11.36 3.07
C ILE A 500 25.54 -12.25 2.04
N ALA A 501 24.99 -13.45 1.79
CA ALA A 501 25.53 -14.38 0.79
C ALA A 501 25.42 -13.86 -0.66
N MET A 502 24.50 -12.94 -0.95
CA MET A 502 24.33 -12.33 -2.27
C MET A 502 25.33 -11.20 -2.56
N ASN A 503 25.92 -10.55 -1.55
CA ASN A 503 26.80 -9.40 -1.74
C ASN A 503 28.01 -9.66 -2.68
N LYS A 504 28.76 -10.76 -2.47
CA LYS A 504 29.90 -11.09 -3.36
C LYS A 504 29.43 -11.50 -4.77
N PRO A 505 28.36 -12.29 -4.95
CA PRO A 505 27.73 -12.49 -6.25
C PRO A 505 27.33 -11.19 -6.97
N VAL A 506 26.81 -10.17 -6.27
CA VAL A 506 26.50 -8.86 -6.89
C VAL A 506 27.77 -8.24 -7.47
N TYR A 507 28.86 -8.19 -6.68
CA TYR A 507 30.15 -7.70 -7.15
C TYR A 507 30.64 -8.48 -8.38
N ASN A 508 30.58 -9.82 -8.34
CA ASN A 508 31.00 -10.66 -9.46
C ASN A 508 30.13 -10.45 -10.72
N ALA A 509 28.83 -10.19 -10.54
CA ALA A 509 27.92 -9.88 -11.65
C ALA A 509 28.28 -8.56 -12.33
N VAL A 510 28.60 -7.52 -11.55
CA VAL A 510 29.13 -6.25 -12.08
C VAL A 510 30.37 -6.51 -12.94
N LEU A 511 31.34 -7.26 -12.42
CA LEU A 511 32.59 -7.53 -13.12
C LEU A 511 32.40 -8.34 -14.40
N LYS A 512 31.52 -9.34 -14.36
CA LYS A 512 31.30 -10.26 -15.47
C LYS A 512 30.48 -9.64 -16.59
N HIS A 513 29.41 -8.90 -16.25
CA HIS A 513 28.41 -8.47 -17.22
C HIS A 513 28.57 -7.00 -17.62
N SER A 514 29.14 -6.13 -16.76
CA SER A 514 29.18 -4.68 -16.99
C SER A 514 30.40 -4.02 -16.34
N ALA A 515 31.61 -4.49 -16.69
CA ALA A 515 32.85 -4.10 -16.03
C ALA A 515 33.14 -2.58 -16.04
N HIS A 516 32.77 -1.88 -17.13
CA HIS A 516 33.04 -0.45 -17.36
C HIS A 516 31.79 0.37 -17.70
N LYS A 517 30.62 -0.25 -17.72
CA LYS A 517 29.35 0.40 -18.05
C LYS A 517 28.49 0.60 -16.78
N PRO A 518 27.56 1.57 -16.76
CA PRO A 518 26.75 1.89 -15.59
C PRO A 518 25.92 0.70 -15.07
N VAL A 519 25.79 0.61 -13.75
CA VAL A 519 25.08 -0.47 -13.06
C VAL A 519 24.13 0.07 -11.99
N ILE A 520 22.89 -0.41 -12.00
CA ILE A 520 21.94 -0.20 -10.90
C ILE A 520 21.78 -1.49 -10.10
N VAL A 521 21.87 -1.40 -8.77
CA VAL A 521 21.63 -2.53 -7.86
C VAL A 521 20.41 -2.24 -7.01
N PHE A 522 19.28 -2.91 -7.26
CA PHE A 522 18.10 -2.82 -6.41
C PHE A 522 18.23 -3.72 -5.18
N VAL A 523 17.87 -3.19 -4.01
CA VAL A 523 17.94 -3.90 -2.73
C VAL A 523 16.65 -3.73 -1.92
N PRO A 524 16.34 -4.63 -0.96
CA PRO A 524 15.00 -4.64 -0.34
C PRO A 524 14.74 -3.52 0.65
N THR A 525 15.77 -2.94 1.26
CA THR A 525 15.60 -1.90 2.29
C THR A 525 16.60 -0.77 2.14
N ARG A 526 16.25 0.40 2.68
CA ARG A 526 17.14 1.55 2.88
C ARG A 526 18.48 1.16 3.52
N LYS A 527 18.43 0.33 4.57
CA LYS A 527 19.63 -0.12 5.28
C LYS A 527 20.53 -0.94 4.35
N ASN A 528 19.94 -1.81 3.53
CA ASN A 528 20.68 -2.60 2.56
C ASN A 528 21.34 -1.72 1.49
N ALA A 529 20.73 -0.60 1.08
CA ALA A 529 21.30 0.27 0.05
C ALA A 529 22.68 0.80 0.47
N ARG A 530 22.76 1.30 1.70
CA ARG A 530 24.04 1.76 2.28
C ARG A 530 25.03 0.62 2.51
N LEU A 531 24.58 -0.51 3.08
CA LEU A 531 25.49 -1.62 3.41
C LEU A 531 26.09 -2.26 2.15
N THR A 532 25.27 -2.53 1.14
CA THR A 532 25.72 -3.11 -0.12
C THR A 532 26.67 -2.17 -0.87
N ALA A 533 26.43 -0.85 -0.85
CA ALA A 533 27.39 0.11 -1.42
C ALA A 533 28.78 0.02 -0.76
N ILE A 534 28.83 -0.05 0.58
CA ILE A 534 30.08 -0.21 1.34
C ILE A 534 30.75 -1.56 1.04
N ASP A 535 29.97 -2.65 0.97
CA ASP A 535 30.49 -3.98 0.67
C ASP A 535 31.11 -4.04 -0.73
N LEU A 536 30.49 -3.42 -1.74
CA LEU A 536 31.03 -3.35 -3.11
C LEU A 536 32.39 -2.65 -3.16
N LEU A 537 32.55 -1.55 -2.42
CA LEU A 537 33.83 -0.86 -2.29
C LEU A 537 34.87 -1.70 -1.53
N THR A 538 34.43 -2.39 -0.49
CA THR A 538 35.30 -3.28 0.30
C THR A 538 35.85 -4.42 -0.57
N TYR A 539 35.03 -5.01 -1.44
CA TYR A 539 35.49 -6.01 -2.40
C TYR A 539 36.43 -5.45 -3.46
N ALA A 540 36.18 -4.22 -3.95
CA ALA A 540 37.08 -3.54 -4.89
C ALA A 540 38.45 -3.26 -4.28
N ALA A 541 38.48 -2.80 -3.02
CA ALA A 541 39.70 -2.59 -2.26
C ALA A 541 40.45 -3.91 -1.99
N ALA A 542 39.74 -4.98 -1.66
CA ALA A 542 40.33 -6.32 -1.46
C ALA A 542 41.00 -6.89 -2.72
N GLU A 543 40.53 -6.50 -3.91
CA GLU A 543 41.16 -6.84 -5.20
C GLU A 543 42.25 -5.84 -5.64
N GLY A 544 42.63 -4.89 -4.77
CA GLY A 544 43.67 -3.90 -5.02
C GLY A 544 43.27 -2.79 -5.99
N LYS A 545 41.97 -2.61 -6.26
CA LYS A 545 41.43 -1.59 -7.19
C LYS A 545 40.29 -0.77 -6.55
N PRO A 546 40.56 0.04 -5.51
CA PRO A 546 39.53 0.73 -4.75
C PRO A 546 38.71 1.74 -5.58
N ASN A 547 39.36 2.53 -6.44
CA ASN A 547 38.71 3.58 -7.24
C ASN A 547 38.13 3.09 -8.58
N ARG A 548 37.97 1.77 -8.79
CA ARG A 548 37.67 1.21 -10.12
C ARG A 548 36.33 1.63 -10.73
N PHE A 549 35.41 2.11 -9.90
CA PHE A 549 34.05 2.49 -10.28
C PHE A 549 33.91 4.00 -10.46
N PHE A 550 34.98 4.76 -10.24
CA PHE A 550 35.03 6.20 -10.40
C PHE A 550 35.73 6.54 -11.71
N HIS A 551 35.03 7.22 -12.61
CA HIS A 551 35.49 7.50 -13.98
C HIS A 551 35.64 9.01 -14.26
N ALA A 552 35.71 9.83 -13.22
CA ALA A 552 35.95 11.26 -13.29
C ALA A 552 37.22 11.67 -12.55
N ASP A 553 37.68 12.89 -12.76
CA ASP A 553 38.75 13.48 -11.96
C ASP A 553 38.19 13.97 -10.61
N GLU A 554 38.92 13.72 -9.52
CA GLU A 554 38.45 14.04 -8.16
C GLU A 554 38.16 15.54 -7.98
N ASP A 555 38.94 16.41 -8.63
CA ASP A 555 38.81 17.86 -8.55
C ASP A 555 37.50 18.37 -9.19
N ASP A 556 36.99 17.70 -10.21
CA ASP A 556 35.74 18.06 -10.89
C ASP A 556 34.50 17.71 -10.05
N ILE A 557 34.59 16.64 -9.26
CA ILE A 557 33.47 16.12 -8.48
C ILE A 557 33.42 16.73 -7.07
N LYS A 558 34.56 17.17 -6.54
CA LYS A 558 34.69 17.77 -5.20
C LYS A 558 33.66 18.88 -4.89
N PRO A 559 33.35 19.83 -5.78
CA PRO A 559 32.33 20.85 -5.53
C PRO A 559 30.93 20.26 -5.31
N PHE A 560 30.60 19.15 -5.96
CA PHE A 560 29.32 18.46 -5.79
C PHE A 560 29.28 17.71 -4.47
N LEU A 561 30.39 17.06 -4.08
CA LEU A 561 30.53 16.34 -2.81
C LEU A 561 30.49 17.27 -1.58
N GLU A 562 30.93 18.52 -1.71
CA GLU A 562 30.85 19.52 -0.62
C GLU A 562 29.42 20.00 -0.36
N ARG A 563 28.53 19.90 -1.34
CA ARG A 563 27.12 20.27 -1.22
C ARG A 563 26.25 19.19 -0.58
N MET A 564 26.77 17.97 -0.46
CA MET A 564 26.00 16.83 0.04
C MET A 564 25.83 16.84 1.55
N THR A 565 24.65 16.39 2.00
CA THR A 565 24.31 16.37 3.44
C THR A 565 24.73 15.06 4.13
N ASP A 566 24.59 13.92 3.44
CA ASP A 566 24.94 12.61 3.99
C ASP A 566 26.44 12.32 3.87
N LYS A 567 27.08 12.14 5.02
CA LYS A 567 28.54 11.92 5.12
C LYS A 567 28.97 10.59 4.52
N THR A 568 28.19 9.53 4.70
CA THR A 568 28.54 8.19 4.18
C THR A 568 28.35 8.14 2.67
N LEU A 569 27.33 8.80 2.14
CA LEU A 569 27.12 8.92 0.69
C LEU A 569 28.30 9.63 0.03
N LYS A 570 28.82 10.70 0.67
CA LYS A 570 30.02 11.40 0.22
C LYS A 570 31.24 10.48 0.12
N GLU A 571 31.45 9.63 1.12
CA GLU A 571 32.57 8.67 1.15
C GLU A 571 32.44 7.58 0.09
N THR A 572 31.22 7.07 -0.18
CA THR A 572 31.05 6.03 -1.20
C THR A 572 31.14 6.61 -2.61
N LEU A 573 30.63 7.83 -2.82
CA LEU A 573 30.66 8.51 -4.12
C LEU A 573 32.07 8.85 -4.59
N SER A 574 32.97 9.25 -3.68
CA SER A 574 34.37 9.52 -4.02
C SER A 574 35.13 8.27 -4.51
N GLN A 575 34.52 7.10 -4.37
CA GLN A 575 35.04 5.82 -4.84
C GLN A 575 34.21 5.22 -5.99
N GLY A 576 33.23 5.99 -6.51
CA GLY A 576 32.44 5.62 -7.68
C GLY A 576 31.19 4.79 -7.42
N VAL A 577 30.73 4.69 -6.16
CA VAL A 577 29.50 3.98 -5.79
C VAL A 577 28.57 4.90 -5.02
N ALA A 578 27.37 5.13 -5.54
CA ALA A 578 26.31 5.83 -4.85
C ALA A 578 25.30 4.84 -4.26
N TYR A 579 24.52 5.33 -3.30
CA TYR A 579 23.26 4.69 -2.92
C TYR A 579 22.13 5.71 -2.90
N ILE A 580 20.91 5.25 -3.21
CA ILE A 580 19.69 6.05 -3.23
C ILE A 580 18.62 5.35 -2.41
N HIS A 581 18.03 6.07 -1.46
CA HIS A 581 16.93 5.61 -0.64
C HIS A 581 16.01 6.78 -0.29
N GLU A 582 14.82 6.47 0.21
CA GLU A 582 13.73 7.41 0.46
C GLU A 582 14.10 8.48 1.51
N GLY A 583 15.04 8.19 2.40
CA GLY A 583 15.53 9.14 3.42
C GLY A 583 16.65 10.08 2.98
N LEU A 584 17.00 10.16 1.69
CA LEU A 584 17.96 11.15 1.18
C LEU A 584 17.26 12.48 0.90
N SER A 585 18.00 13.59 0.99
CA SER A 585 17.47 14.88 0.58
C SER A 585 17.23 14.92 -0.94
N GLN A 586 16.23 15.66 -1.40
CA GLN A 586 15.95 15.80 -2.84
C GLN A 586 17.15 16.37 -3.61
N SER A 587 17.95 17.23 -2.96
CA SER A 587 19.20 17.74 -3.53
C SER A 587 20.23 16.63 -3.73
N ASP A 588 20.45 15.77 -2.72
CA ASP A 588 21.41 14.67 -2.82
C ASP A 588 20.96 13.65 -3.87
N HIS A 589 19.66 13.35 -3.93
CA HIS A 589 19.08 12.46 -4.95
C HIS A 589 19.41 12.95 -6.37
N ARG A 590 19.11 14.22 -6.68
CA ARG A 590 19.37 14.80 -8.01
C ARG A 590 20.86 14.83 -8.35
N LEU A 591 21.71 15.13 -7.37
CA LEU A 591 23.16 15.13 -7.57
C LEU A 591 23.68 13.73 -7.92
N VAL A 592 23.19 12.69 -7.22
CA VAL A 592 23.56 11.31 -7.54
C VAL A 592 23.13 10.94 -8.95
N GLU A 593 21.90 11.28 -9.36
CA GLU A 593 21.41 11.00 -10.71
C GLU A 593 22.26 11.71 -11.77
N GLN A 594 22.61 12.99 -11.57
CA GLN A 594 23.48 13.74 -12.48
C GLN A 594 24.90 13.13 -12.61
N LEU A 595 25.49 12.72 -11.48
CA LEU A 595 26.80 12.08 -11.46
C LEU A 595 26.77 10.71 -12.16
N PHE A 596 25.66 9.99 -12.06
CA PHE A 596 25.50 8.70 -12.73
C PHE A 596 25.28 8.86 -14.23
N ASP A 597 24.39 9.77 -14.66
CA ASP A 597 24.09 10.00 -16.07
C ASP A 597 25.29 10.60 -16.84
N SER A 598 26.13 11.39 -16.16
CA SER A 598 27.40 11.88 -16.75
C SER A 598 28.48 10.80 -16.86
N GLY A 599 28.27 9.63 -16.27
CA GLY A 599 29.24 8.53 -16.23
C GLY A 599 30.36 8.70 -15.20
N ALA A 600 30.35 9.75 -14.38
CA ALA A 600 31.37 9.99 -13.36
C ALA A 600 31.43 8.87 -12.31
N ILE A 601 30.25 8.32 -11.95
CA ILE A 601 30.12 7.15 -11.10
C ILE A 601 29.51 5.99 -11.88
N GLN A 602 29.96 4.77 -11.59
CA GLN A 602 29.49 3.59 -12.31
C GLN A 602 28.30 2.90 -11.65
N ILE A 603 28.22 2.91 -10.31
CA ILE A 603 27.24 2.08 -9.58
C ILE A 603 26.30 2.94 -8.75
N ALA A 604 25.00 2.70 -8.88
CA ALA A 604 23.97 3.22 -7.99
C ALA A 604 23.21 2.08 -7.29
N VAL A 605 23.26 2.02 -5.96
CA VAL A 605 22.53 1.03 -5.15
C VAL A 605 21.22 1.64 -4.66
N ILE A 606 20.07 1.11 -5.09
CA ILE A 606 18.77 1.76 -4.96
C ILE A 606 17.83 0.91 -4.10
N SER A 607 17.18 1.53 -3.10
CA SER A 607 16.10 0.89 -2.34
C SER A 607 14.91 0.54 -3.25
N ARG A 608 14.26 -0.61 -3.02
CA ARG A 608 13.15 -1.09 -3.86
C ARG A 608 12.01 -0.09 -4.04
N ASN A 609 11.69 0.74 -3.03
CA ASN A 609 10.51 1.61 -3.11
C ASN A 609 10.75 2.77 -4.08
N LEU A 610 11.98 2.97 -4.55
CA LEU A 610 12.34 3.99 -5.52
C LEU A 610 12.40 3.48 -6.97
N CYS A 611 12.06 2.21 -7.25
CA CYS A 611 12.11 1.69 -8.63
C CYS A 611 11.25 2.50 -9.63
N TRP A 612 10.15 3.09 -9.14
CA TRP A 612 9.27 4.00 -9.89
C TRP A 612 9.73 5.47 -9.86
N ALA A 613 10.57 5.85 -8.90
CA ALA A 613 10.95 7.23 -8.62
C ALA A 613 12.22 7.72 -9.33
N VAL A 614 13.03 6.78 -9.81
CA VAL A 614 14.36 7.05 -10.36
C VAL A 614 14.28 7.40 -11.84
N ASN A 615 15.10 8.35 -12.30
CA ASN A 615 15.15 8.74 -13.72
C ASN A 615 16.35 8.17 -14.50
N ILE A 616 17.34 7.61 -13.81
CA ILE A 616 18.53 7.02 -14.45
C ILE A 616 18.25 5.65 -15.09
N ALA A 617 19.02 5.31 -16.11
CA ALA A 617 19.04 4.02 -16.78
C ALA A 617 20.46 3.45 -16.82
N ALA A 618 20.59 2.13 -16.82
CA ALA A 618 21.88 1.44 -16.75
C ALA A 618 22.03 0.41 -17.86
N HIS A 619 23.27 -0.05 -18.07
CA HIS A 619 23.55 -1.19 -18.94
C HIS A 619 23.22 -2.50 -18.21
N LEU A 620 23.58 -2.61 -16.93
CA LEU A 620 23.26 -3.75 -16.07
C LEU A 620 22.35 -3.33 -14.92
N VAL A 621 21.29 -4.09 -14.71
CA VAL A 621 20.50 -4.06 -13.47
C VAL A 621 20.76 -5.33 -12.67
N VAL A 622 21.03 -5.20 -11.38
CA VAL A 622 21.07 -6.34 -10.45
C VAL A 622 19.94 -6.18 -9.45
N ILE A 623 19.07 -7.18 -9.33
CA ILE A 623 18.02 -7.21 -8.32
C ILE A 623 18.47 -8.17 -7.22
N MET A 624 18.85 -7.62 -6.07
CA MET A 624 19.39 -8.36 -4.93
C MET A 624 18.28 -8.74 -3.96
N ASP A 625 17.87 -10.00 -4.02
CA ASP A 625 16.68 -10.54 -3.33
C ASP A 625 15.37 -9.91 -3.84
N THR A 626 14.28 -10.66 -3.70
CA THR A 626 12.96 -10.26 -4.22
C THR A 626 11.89 -10.32 -3.13
N GLN A 627 12.31 -10.16 -1.87
CA GLN A 627 11.44 -10.24 -0.71
C GLN A 627 11.65 -9.06 0.22
N TYR A 628 10.59 -8.62 0.88
CA TYR A 628 10.63 -7.60 1.92
C TYR A 628 9.82 -8.05 3.13
N TYR A 629 10.15 -7.52 4.30
CA TYR A 629 9.44 -7.85 5.52
C TYR A 629 8.15 -7.03 5.63
N ASN A 630 6.99 -7.68 5.56
CA ASN A 630 5.72 -7.06 5.86
C ASN A 630 5.49 -7.08 7.39
N GLY A 631 5.48 -5.88 7.97
CA GLY A 631 5.26 -5.66 9.39
C GLY A 631 3.89 -6.08 9.91
N LYS A 632 2.86 -6.09 9.06
CA LYS A 632 1.47 -6.39 9.44
C LYS A 632 1.26 -7.86 9.75
N ILE A 633 1.64 -8.72 8.80
CA ILE A 633 1.53 -10.18 8.89
C ILE A 633 2.80 -10.84 9.45
N HIS A 634 3.83 -10.03 9.74
CA HIS A 634 5.11 -10.47 10.30
C HIS A 634 5.85 -11.54 9.50
N ALA A 635 5.65 -11.51 8.18
CA ALA A 635 6.21 -12.44 7.21
C ALA A 635 7.01 -11.70 6.12
N TYR A 636 7.81 -12.44 5.36
CA TYR A 636 8.42 -11.91 4.14
C TYR A 636 7.46 -12.10 2.98
N GLU A 637 7.15 -11.02 2.30
CA GLU A 637 6.36 -11.04 1.07
C GLU A 637 7.27 -10.88 -0.13
N ASP A 638 6.90 -11.52 -1.23
CA ASP A 638 7.59 -11.35 -2.51
C ASP A 638 7.28 -9.96 -3.10
N PHE A 639 8.21 -9.43 -3.91
CA PHE A 639 7.95 -8.20 -4.64
C PHE A 639 6.82 -8.43 -5.65
N PRO A 640 5.92 -7.45 -5.83
CA PRO A 640 5.01 -7.44 -6.97
C PRO A 640 5.80 -7.59 -8.27
N ILE A 641 5.31 -8.44 -9.18
CA ILE A 641 5.98 -8.67 -10.47
C ILE A 641 6.11 -7.39 -11.30
N THR A 642 5.17 -6.45 -11.15
CA THR A 642 5.19 -5.14 -11.80
C THR A 642 6.37 -4.27 -11.34
N ASP A 643 6.71 -4.29 -10.05
CA ASP A 643 7.93 -3.63 -9.53
C ASP A 643 9.19 -4.25 -10.14
N VAL A 644 9.24 -5.58 -10.23
CA VAL A 644 10.38 -6.30 -10.82
C VAL A 644 10.52 -5.97 -12.31
N LEU A 645 9.41 -5.94 -13.07
CA LEU A 645 9.40 -5.51 -14.47
C LEU A 645 9.89 -4.06 -14.62
N GLN A 646 9.53 -3.17 -13.70
CA GLN A 646 10.03 -1.79 -13.69
C GLN A 646 11.53 -1.72 -13.42
N MET A 647 12.03 -2.51 -12.47
CA MET A 647 13.47 -2.62 -12.19
C MET A 647 14.24 -3.14 -13.41
N VAL A 648 13.77 -4.23 -14.03
CA VAL A 648 14.31 -4.78 -15.28
C VAL A 648 14.25 -3.74 -16.41
N GLY A 649 13.20 -2.92 -16.43
CA GLY A 649 13.01 -1.79 -17.34
C GLY A 649 14.12 -0.74 -17.33
N ARG A 650 14.87 -0.62 -16.22
CA ARG A 650 16.00 0.32 -16.09
C ARG A 650 17.26 -0.14 -16.81
N ALA A 651 17.34 -1.41 -17.20
CA ALA A 651 18.37 -1.91 -18.10
C ALA A 651 17.98 -1.53 -19.55
N ASN A 652 18.19 -0.26 -19.93
CA ASN A 652 17.75 0.28 -21.22
C ASN A 652 18.42 1.63 -21.57
N ARG A 653 19.47 1.62 -22.42
CA ARG A 653 20.17 2.83 -22.90
C ARG A 653 20.29 2.85 -24.44
N PRO A 654 19.21 3.18 -25.16
CA PRO A 654 19.09 2.88 -26.61
C PRO A 654 20.02 3.67 -27.52
N GLN A 655 20.59 4.78 -27.04
CA GLN A 655 21.53 5.60 -27.82
C GLN A 655 22.99 5.26 -27.53
N GLU A 656 23.25 4.41 -26.53
CA GLU A 656 24.61 4.20 -25.99
C GLU A 656 25.03 2.73 -25.99
N ASP A 657 24.08 1.81 -25.79
CA ASP A 657 24.34 0.38 -25.65
C ASP A 657 23.59 -0.44 -26.72
N ASP A 658 24.27 -1.45 -27.28
CA ASP A 658 23.69 -2.42 -28.22
C ASP A 658 22.86 -3.51 -27.52
N ASP A 659 23.15 -3.77 -26.25
CA ASP A 659 22.51 -4.78 -25.41
C ASP A 659 22.26 -4.26 -23.99
N ALA A 660 21.35 -4.93 -23.27
CA ALA A 660 21.07 -4.66 -21.87
C ALA A 660 21.10 -5.96 -21.07
N LYS A 661 21.49 -5.89 -19.79
CA LYS A 661 21.64 -7.06 -18.94
C LYS A 661 20.88 -6.92 -17.63
N CYS A 662 20.33 -8.02 -17.14
CA CYS A 662 19.72 -8.07 -15.83
C CYS A 662 20.11 -9.36 -15.09
N VAL A 663 20.60 -9.23 -13.85
CA VAL A 663 20.81 -10.37 -12.94
C VAL A 663 19.83 -10.28 -11.78
N LEU A 664 18.87 -11.18 -11.73
CA LEU A 664 17.90 -11.30 -10.64
C LEU A 664 18.35 -12.41 -9.69
N MET A 665 18.63 -12.04 -8.44
CA MET A 665 18.97 -12.97 -7.36
C MET A 665 17.76 -13.14 -6.46
N CYS A 666 17.28 -14.35 -6.28
CA CYS A 666 16.10 -14.63 -5.45
C CYS A 666 16.29 -15.91 -4.61
N GLN A 667 15.35 -16.17 -3.69
CA GLN A 667 15.25 -17.49 -3.09
C GLN A 667 14.94 -18.55 -4.16
N SER A 668 15.53 -19.74 -4.05
CA SER A 668 15.39 -20.77 -5.08
C SER A 668 13.95 -21.21 -5.35
N SER A 669 13.07 -21.19 -4.35
CA SER A 669 11.64 -21.50 -4.51
C SER A 669 10.89 -20.53 -5.43
N LYS A 670 11.43 -19.32 -5.66
CA LYS A 670 10.84 -18.27 -6.50
C LYS A 670 11.46 -18.18 -7.89
N LYS A 671 12.51 -18.97 -8.16
CA LYS A 671 13.27 -18.92 -9.42
C LYS A 671 12.40 -19.20 -10.65
N ASP A 672 11.60 -20.25 -10.60
CA ASP A 672 10.79 -20.67 -11.75
C ASP A 672 9.61 -19.72 -12.00
N PHE A 673 9.07 -19.10 -10.94
CA PHE A 673 8.11 -18.01 -11.04
C PHE A 673 8.67 -16.86 -11.88
N PHE A 674 9.85 -16.32 -11.53
CA PHE A 674 10.45 -15.21 -12.28
C PHE A 674 10.86 -15.60 -13.69
N LYS A 675 11.38 -16.82 -13.89
CA LYS A 675 11.69 -17.32 -15.24
C LYS A 675 10.47 -17.33 -16.16
N LYS A 676 9.29 -17.65 -15.61
CA LYS A 676 8.05 -17.67 -16.38
C LYS A 676 7.56 -16.25 -16.66
N PHE A 677 7.24 -15.48 -15.62
CA PHE A 677 6.54 -14.20 -15.74
C PHE A 677 7.40 -13.01 -16.24
N LEU A 678 8.73 -13.17 -16.34
CA LEU A 678 9.58 -12.18 -17.00
C LEU A 678 9.76 -12.45 -18.50
N ASN A 679 9.53 -13.68 -18.96
CA ASN A 679 9.67 -14.06 -20.37
C ASN A 679 8.34 -14.15 -21.10
N GLU A 680 7.26 -14.45 -20.39
CA GLU A 680 5.89 -14.48 -20.90
C GLU A 680 5.16 -13.15 -20.62
N SER A 681 4.13 -12.85 -21.42
CA SER A 681 3.26 -11.70 -21.17
C SER A 681 2.50 -11.86 -19.84
N LEU A 682 2.28 -10.73 -19.15
CA LEU A 682 1.71 -10.71 -17.81
C LEU A 682 0.18 -10.90 -17.85
N PRO A 683 -0.40 -11.90 -17.15
CA PRO A 683 -1.84 -11.92 -16.91
C PRO A 683 -2.23 -10.87 -15.87
N VAL A 684 -3.35 -10.19 -16.10
CA VAL A 684 -3.85 -9.12 -15.20
C VAL A 684 -5.31 -9.40 -14.89
N GLU A 685 -5.61 -9.40 -13.59
CA GLU A 685 -6.95 -9.61 -13.04
C GLU A 685 -7.42 -8.35 -12.30
N SER A 686 -8.73 -8.19 -12.18
CA SER A 686 -9.32 -7.16 -11.33
C SER A 686 -9.25 -7.58 -9.86
N HIS A 687 -9.24 -6.59 -8.96
CA HIS A 687 -9.47 -6.76 -7.53
C HIS A 687 -10.59 -5.82 -7.04
N LEU A 688 -11.42 -5.35 -7.96
CA LEU A 688 -12.48 -4.38 -7.67
C LEU A 688 -13.52 -4.96 -6.71
N ASP A 689 -13.79 -6.27 -6.79
CA ASP A 689 -14.68 -7.03 -5.90
C ASP A 689 -14.33 -6.88 -4.41
N HIS A 690 -13.07 -6.65 -4.07
CA HIS A 690 -12.63 -6.41 -2.69
C HIS A 690 -12.75 -4.95 -2.22
N ARG A 691 -13.06 -4.00 -3.13
CA ARG A 691 -13.07 -2.55 -2.86
C ARG A 691 -14.33 -1.84 -3.41
N LEU A 692 -15.43 -2.56 -3.60
CA LEU A 692 -16.64 -2.03 -4.22
C LEU A 692 -17.35 -0.95 -3.39
N HIS A 693 -17.41 -1.10 -2.07
CA HIS A 693 -18.24 -0.28 -1.17
C HIS A 693 -18.05 1.23 -1.37
N ASP A 694 -16.81 1.69 -1.41
CA ASP A 694 -16.49 3.13 -1.54
C ASP A 694 -16.94 3.71 -2.89
N HIS A 695 -16.84 2.90 -3.95
CA HIS A 695 -17.22 3.30 -5.30
C HIS A 695 -18.74 3.28 -5.47
N PHE A 696 -19.42 2.23 -4.98
CA PHE A 696 -20.89 2.16 -4.97
C PHE A 696 -21.49 3.32 -4.19
N ASN A 697 -21.00 3.58 -2.98
CA ASN A 697 -21.45 4.72 -2.19
C ASN A 697 -21.26 6.05 -2.95
N ALA A 698 -20.12 6.25 -3.61
CA ALA A 698 -19.89 7.48 -4.39
C ALA A 698 -20.82 7.63 -5.61
N GLU A 699 -21.12 6.52 -6.29
CA GLU A 699 -22.03 6.53 -7.45
C GLU A 699 -23.50 6.66 -7.03
N ILE A 700 -23.90 6.15 -5.86
CA ILE A 700 -25.23 6.39 -5.25
C ILE A 700 -25.37 7.86 -4.86
N VAL A 701 -24.36 8.46 -4.22
CA VAL A 701 -24.34 9.90 -3.88
C VAL A 701 -24.45 10.78 -5.14
N THR A 702 -23.89 10.32 -6.26
CA THR A 702 -23.96 11.02 -7.56
C THR A 702 -25.25 10.71 -8.33
N LYS A 703 -26.08 9.80 -7.82
CA LYS A 703 -27.29 9.28 -8.47
C LYS A 703 -26.98 8.65 -9.83
N THR A 704 -25.82 8.01 -9.96
CA THR A 704 -25.51 7.13 -11.10
C THR A 704 -26.14 5.76 -10.85
N ILE A 705 -26.15 5.33 -9.59
CA ILE A 705 -26.88 4.17 -9.10
C ILE A 705 -28.05 4.71 -8.29
N GLU A 706 -29.28 4.48 -8.73
CA GLU A 706 -30.49 4.85 -7.98
C GLU A 706 -31.20 3.61 -7.44
N ASN A 707 -30.94 2.42 -8.00
CA ASN A 707 -31.51 1.15 -7.56
C ASN A 707 -30.52 -0.02 -7.74
N LYS A 708 -30.88 -1.21 -7.23
CA LYS A 708 -30.04 -2.43 -7.35
C LYS A 708 -29.74 -2.83 -8.80
N GLN A 709 -30.64 -2.58 -9.75
CA GLN A 709 -30.40 -2.90 -11.17
C GLN A 709 -29.34 -1.99 -11.77
N ASP A 710 -29.36 -0.69 -11.46
CA ASP A 710 -28.33 0.25 -11.89
C ASP A 710 -26.95 -0.15 -11.35
N ALA A 711 -26.89 -0.74 -10.16
CA ALA A 711 -25.65 -1.25 -9.57
C ALA A 711 -25.07 -2.43 -10.37
N VAL A 712 -25.93 -3.37 -10.80
CA VAL A 712 -25.54 -4.46 -11.71
C VAL A 712 -25.08 -3.89 -13.04
N ASP A 713 -25.83 -2.95 -13.61
CA ASP A 713 -25.52 -2.31 -14.88
C ASP A 713 -24.18 -1.55 -14.81
N TYR A 714 -23.91 -0.85 -13.71
CA TYR A 714 -22.64 -0.19 -13.44
C TYR A 714 -21.47 -1.18 -13.45
N LEU A 715 -21.62 -2.35 -12.80
CA LEU A 715 -20.59 -3.39 -12.83
C LEU A 715 -20.28 -3.87 -14.25
N THR A 716 -21.24 -3.87 -15.19
CA THR A 716 -20.97 -4.29 -16.58
C THR A 716 -19.97 -3.39 -17.33
N TRP A 717 -19.73 -2.18 -16.83
CA TRP A 717 -18.72 -1.24 -17.38
C TRP A 717 -17.30 -1.51 -16.88
N THR A 718 -17.13 -2.39 -15.91
CA THR A 718 -15.86 -2.68 -15.24
C THR A 718 -14.99 -3.69 -15.99
N PHE A 719 -13.70 -3.73 -15.68
CA PHE A 719 -12.81 -4.78 -16.16
C PHE A 719 -13.10 -6.10 -15.42
N LEU A 720 -13.48 -6.04 -14.15
CA LEU A 720 -13.99 -7.16 -13.36
C LEU A 720 -15.04 -7.96 -14.13
N TYR A 721 -16.06 -7.29 -14.67
CA TYR A 721 -17.12 -7.96 -15.43
C TYR A 721 -16.60 -8.74 -16.64
N ARG A 722 -15.59 -8.20 -17.35
CA ARG A 722 -14.95 -8.93 -18.45
C ARG A 722 -14.26 -10.19 -17.94
N ARG A 723 -13.48 -10.07 -16.86
CA ARG A 723 -12.67 -11.15 -16.31
C ARG A 723 -13.47 -12.26 -15.62
N LEU A 724 -14.64 -11.97 -15.04
CA LEU A 724 -15.52 -12.99 -14.46
C LEU A 724 -15.84 -14.14 -15.42
N THR A 725 -15.95 -13.85 -16.72
CA THR A 725 -16.22 -14.86 -17.75
C THR A 725 -14.97 -15.60 -18.24
N GLN A 726 -13.80 -14.97 -18.17
CA GLN A 726 -12.54 -15.49 -18.71
C GLN A 726 -11.76 -16.31 -17.68
N ASN A 727 -11.85 -15.95 -16.40
CA ASN A 727 -11.20 -16.64 -15.30
C ASN A 727 -12.12 -16.75 -14.06
N PRO A 728 -13.22 -17.50 -14.16
CA PRO A 728 -14.28 -17.54 -13.14
C PRO A 728 -13.78 -17.95 -11.74
N ASN A 729 -12.94 -18.98 -11.63
CA ASN A 729 -12.48 -19.46 -10.33
C ASN A 729 -11.56 -18.48 -9.60
N TYR A 730 -10.93 -17.52 -10.30
CA TYR A 730 -10.18 -16.45 -9.64
C TYR A 730 -11.06 -15.62 -8.70
N TYR A 731 -12.33 -15.44 -9.07
CA TYR A 731 -13.35 -14.65 -8.39
C TYR A 731 -14.39 -15.51 -7.66
N ASN A 732 -14.05 -16.76 -7.29
CA ASN A 732 -14.98 -17.71 -6.66
C ASN A 732 -16.23 -18.09 -7.49
N LEU A 733 -16.20 -17.86 -8.81
CA LEU A 733 -17.29 -18.24 -9.69
C LEU A 733 -17.19 -19.73 -10.09
N GLN A 734 -18.30 -20.46 -10.00
CA GLN A 734 -18.35 -21.90 -10.29
C GLN A 734 -18.60 -22.23 -11.77
N GLY A 735 -18.97 -21.24 -12.59
CA GLY A 735 -19.29 -21.45 -14.00
C GLY A 735 -19.38 -20.15 -14.78
N VAL A 736 -19.43 -20.27 -16.11
CA VAL A 736 -19.38 -19.13 -17.05
C VAL A 736 -20.72 -18.84 -17.74
N THR A 737 -21.80 -19.52 -17.34
CA THR A 737 -23.11 -19.27 -17.97
C THR A 737 -23.68 -17.94 -17.51
N HIS A 738 -24.57 -17.34 -18.32
CA HIS A 738 -25.22 -16.08 -17.98
C HIS A 738 -25.91 -16.11 -16.61
N ARG A 739 -26.46 -17.27 -16.21
CA ARG A 739 -27.05 -17.45 -14.88
C ARG A 739 -26.01 -17.36 -13.76
N HIS A 740 -24.89 -18.08 -13.85
CA HIS A 740 -23.84 -18.00 -12.82
C HIS A 740 -23.29 -16.57 -12.68
N LEU A 741 -23.08 -15.89 -13.82
CA LEU A 741 -22.60 -14.51 -13.83
C LEU A 741 -23.62 -13.56 -13.20
N SER A 742 -24.90 -13.68 -13.58
CA SER A 742 -25.97 -12.85 -13.02
C SER A 742 -26.16 -13.10 -11.53
N ASP A 743 -26.20 -14.36 -11.10
CA ASP A 743 -26.39 -14.73 -9.69
C ASP A 743 -25.26 -14.16 -8.83
N HIS A 744 -24.01 -14.25 -9.30
CA HIS A 744 -22.85 -13.71 -8.58
C HIS A 744 -22.79 -12.18 -8.55
N LEU A 745 -23.12 -11.51 -9.67
CA LEU A 745 -23.19 -10.05 -9.67
C LEU A 745 -24.29 -9.56 -8.72
N SER A 746 -25.44 -10.23 -8.71
CA SER A 746 -26.51 -9.93 -7.76
C SER A 746 -26.07 -10.16 -6.31
N GLU A 747 -25.39 -11.27 -6.01
CA GLU A 747 -24.83 -11.53 -4.68
C GLU A 747 -23.81 -10.45 -4.27
N LEU A 748 -22.92 -10.07 -5.18
CA LEU A 748 -21.91 -9.05 -4.93
C LEU A 748 -22.53 -7.68 -4.66
N VAL A 749 -23.55 -7.29 -5.44
CA VAL A 749 -24.34 -6.07 -5.24
C VAL A 749 -25.09 -6.13 -3.90
N GLU A 750 -25.79 -7.22 -3.61
CA GLU A 750 -26.58 -7.37 -2.39
C GLU A 750 -25.71 -7.28 -1.15
N ASN A 751 -24.59 -8.00 -1.12
CA ASN A 751 -23.65 -7.97 0.01
C ASN A 751 -23.08 -6.55 0.21
N THR A 752 -22.64 -5.90 -0.88
CA THR A 752 -22.07 -4.55 -0.82
C THR A 752 -23.08 -3.51 -0.33
N LEU A 753 -24.32 -3.54 -0.85
CA LEU A 753 -25.36 -2.59 -0.46
C LEU A 753 -25.85 -2.85 0.98
N THR A 754 -25.96 -4.12 1.39
CA THR A 754 -26.32 -4.49 2.76
C THR A 754 -25.29 -3.96 3.75
N ASP A 755 -24.00 -4.11 3.46
CA ASP A 755 -22.94 -3.56 4.32
C ASP A 755 -23.01 -2.03 4.40
N LEU A 756 -23.22 -1.34 3.26
CA LEU A 756 -23.37 0.11 3.23
C LEU A 756 -24.60 0.62 3.99
N GLU A 757 -25.71 -0.14 3.94
CA GLU A 757 -26.92 0.15 4.71
C GLU A 757 -26.70 -0.06 6.21
N GLN A 758 -26.04 -1.16 6.61
CA GLN A 758 -25.70 -1.43 8.02
C GLN A 758 -24.80 -0.33 8.60
N SER A 759 -23.83 0.15 7.81
CA SER A 759 -22.98 1.30 8.16
C SER A 759 -23.69 2.66 8.04
N LYS A 760 -25.00 2.69 7.72
CA LYS A 760 -25.83 3.89 7.55
C LYS A 760 -25.29 4.90 6.53
N CYS A 761 -24.58 4.41 5.51
CA CYS A 761 -24.12 5.24 4.39
C CYS A 761 -25.24 5.47 3.37
N ILE A 762 -26.11 4.47 3.19
CA ILE A 762 -27.26 4.51 2.31
C ILE A 762 -28.51 3.98 3.04
N SER A 763 -29.68 4.20 2.45
CA SER A 763 -30.93 3.52 2.83
C SER A 763 -31.51 2.81 1.62
N ILE A 764 -32.09 1.62 1.83
CA ILE A 764 -32.77 0.86 0.79
C ILE A 764 -34.28 0.94 1.03
N GLU A 765 -35.00 1.55 0.10
CA GLU A 765 -36.46 1.65 0.10
C GLU A 765 -37.07 0.56 -0.80
N GLU A 766 -38.19 -0.03 -0.36
CA GLU A 766 -38.91 -1.09 -1.10
C GLU A 766 -38.03 -2.28 -1.55
N GLU A 767 -36.94 -2.55 -0.81
CA GLU A 767 -35.92 -3.58 -1.11
C GLU A 767 -35.15 -3.39 -2.43
N ILE A 768 -35.35 -2.28 -3.16
CA ILE A 768 -34.80 -2.05 -4.51
C ILE A 768 -34.11 -0.69 -4.64
N ASP A 769 -34.77 0.38 -4.22
CA ASP A 769 -34.31 1.74 -4.47
C ASP A 769 -33.29 2.17 -3.41
N THR A 770 -32.22 2.84 -3.84
CA THR A 770 -31.11 3.24 -2.99
C THR A 770 -31.02 4.76 -2.88
N LEU A 771 -30.95 5.26 -1.64
CA LEU A 771 -30.79 6.69 -1.37
C LEU A 771 -29.55 6.95 -0.51
N PRO A 772 -28.76 8.00 -0.82
CA PRO A 772 -27.60 8.35 -0.02
C PRO A 772 -28.02 9.00 1.31
N LEU A 773 -27.40 8.57 2.41
CA LEU A 773 -27.53 9.20 3.73
C LEU A 773 -26.34 10.14 4.01
N ASN A 774 -26.43 10.89 5.11
CA ASN A 774 -25.42 11.88 5.49
C ASN A 774 -24.00 11.28 5.59
N LEU A 775 -23.86 10.10 6.18
CA LEU A 775 -22.55 9.43 6.30
C LEU A 775 -21.97 9.06 4.92
N GLY A 776 -22.80 8.52 4.03
CA GLY A 776 -22.40 8.19 2.66
C GLY A 776 -21.97 9.43 1.87
N MET A 777 -22.70 10.53 2.02
CA MET A 777 -22.34 11.83 1.42
C MET A 777 -20.99 12.35 1.93
N ILE A 778 -20.72 12.25 3.24
CA ILE A 778 -19.45 12.66 3.85
C ILE A 778 -18.30 11.78 3.33
N ALA A 779 -18.47 10.45 3.35
CA ALA A 779 -17.49 9.49 2.84
C ALA A 779 -17.11 9.78 1.37
N ALA A 780 -18.13 9.97 0.52
CA ALA A 780 -17.94 10.25 -0.90
C ALA A 780 -17.31 11.63 -1.15
N TYR A 781 -17.65 12.65 -0.35
CA TYR A 781 -17.13 14.02 -0.49
C TYR A 781 -15.64 14.12 -0.16
N TYR A 782 -15.22 13.51 0.96
CA TYR A 782 -13.85 13.60 1.45
C TYR A 782 -12.93 12.48 0.97
N TYR A 783 -13.46 11.51 0.23
CA TYR A 783 -12.69 10.34 -0.22
C TYR A 783 -12.16 9.52 0.97
N ILE A 784 -13.08 9.14 1.85
CA ILE A 784 -12.82 8.37 3.06
C ILE A 784 -13.50 7.02 2.94
N ASN A 785 -12.84 5.98 3.42
CA ASN A 785 -13.39 4.64 3.40
C ASN A 785 -14.66 4.54 4.27
N TYR A 786 -15.68 3.84 3.79
CA TYR A 786 -16.97 3.73 4.49
C TYR A 786 -16.83 3.19 5.93
N THR A 787 -15.93 2.22 6.16
CA THR A 787 -15.65 1.65 7.50
C THR A 787 -15.09 2.70 8.47
N THR A 788 -14.35 3.69 7.96
CA THR A 788 -13.80 4.76 8.78
C THR A 788 -14.89 5.73 9.22
N ILE A 789 -15.83 6.05 8.32
CA ILE A 789 -16.99 6.88 8.66
C ILE A 789 -17.94 6.15 9.61
N GLU A 790 -18.12 4.83 9.44
CA GLU A 790 -18.84 4.00 10.40
C GLU A 790 -18.18 4.06 11.78
N LEU A 791 -16.87 3.84 11.86
CA LEU A 791 -16.09 3.97 13.09
C LEU A 791 -16.27 5.35 13.73
N PHE A 792 -16.24 6.43 12.93
CA PHE A 792 -16.45 7.79 13.41
C PHE A 792 -17.85 7.97 13.98
N SER A 793 -18.88 7.47 13.29
CA SER A 793 -20.26 7.54 13.77
C SER A 793 -20.50 6.76 15.07
N LEU A 794 -19.78 5.65 15.27
CA LEU A 794 -19.92 4.82 16.48
C LEU A 794 -19.07 5.35 17.66
N SER A 795 -17.93 5.98 17.38
CA SER A 795 -16.96 6.36 18.40
C SER A 795 -17.09 7.82 18.88
N LEU A 796 -17.54 8.72 18.01
CA LEU A 796 -17.74 10.13 18.35
C LEU A 796 -19.00 10.31 19.20
N ASN A 797 -18.91 11.14 20.24
CA ASN A 797 -20.04 11.47 21.12
C ASN A 797 -20.00 12.95 21.53
N SER A 798 -21.06 13.42 22.18
CA SER A 798 -21.22 14.83 22.60
C SER A 798 -20.17 15.33 23.61
N LYS A 799 -19.38 14.43 24.21
CA LYS A 799 -18.32 14.72 25.19
C LYS A 799 -16.91 14.44 24.67
N THR A 800 -16.75 14.04 23.41
CA THR A 800 -15.44 13.77 22.82
C THR A 800 -14.60 15.05 22.82
N LYS A 801 -13.33 14.91 23.23
CA LYS A 801 -12.33 15.99 23.30
C LYS A 801 -11.15 15.68 22.38
N ILE A 802 -10.23 16.63 22.23
CA ILE A 802 -8.99 16.52 21.42
C ILE A 802 -8.27 15.17 21.59
N ARG A 803 -8.08 14.68 22.83
CA ARG A 803 -7.45 13.38 23.08
C ARG A 803 -8.19 12.23 22.40
N GLY A 804 -9.52 12.18 22.54
CA GLY A 804 -10.35 11.14 21.92
C GLY A 804 -10.41 11.30 20.40
N LEU A 805 -10.43 12.53 19.88
CA LEU A 805 -10.36 12.80 18.44
C LEU A 805 -9.09 12.22 17.82
N LEU A 806 -7.92 12.46 18.43
CA LEU A 806 -6.65 11.91 17.94
C LEU A 806 -6.63 10.37 17.94
N GLU A 807 -7.25 9.74 18.93
CA GLU A 807 -7.36 8.27 19.01
C GLU A 807 -8.31 7.73 17.93
N ILE A 808 -9.48 8.35 17.76
CA ILE A 808 -10.46 7.96 16.73
C ILE A 808 -9.89 8.15 15.33
N ILE A 809 -9.23 9.27 15.05
CA ILE A 809 -8.60 9.55 13.75
C ILE A 809 -7.48 8.56 13.47
N ALA A 810 -6.66 8.20 14.47
CA ALA A 810 -5.57 7.25 14.29
C ALA A 810 -6.06 5.83 13.95
N ASN A 811 -7.28 5.47 14.38
CA ASN A 811 -7.94 4.19 14.10
C ASN A 811 -8.61 4.13 12.71
N ALA A 812 -8.46 5.16 11.87
CA ALA A 812 -8.98 5.18 10.51
C ALA A 812 -8.34 4.10 9.62
N ALA A 813 -9.12 3.48 8.74
CA ALA A 813 -8.69 2.39 7.84
C ALA A 813 -7.61 2.87 6.85
N GLU A 814 -7.58 4.16 6.50
CA GLU A 814 -6.55 4.76 5.64
C GLU A 814 -5.13 4.59 6.20
N TYR A 815 -5.00 4.44 7.52
CA TYR A 815 -3.73 4.25 8.23
C TYR A 815 -3.38 2.79 8.45
N GLU A 816 -4.24 1.85 8.08
CA GLU A 816 -3.89 0.43 8.09
C GLU A 816 -2.67 0.16 7.19
N SER A 817 -2.49 0.93 6.11
CA SER A 817 -1.32 0.90 5.21
C SER A 817 0.03 1.21 5.89
N VAL A 818 0.05 1.84 7.07
CA VAL A 818 1.28 2.19 7.78
C VAL A 818 1.96 0.93 8.32
N VAL A 819 3.20 0.64 7.89
CA VAL A 819 3.89 -0.60 8.26
C VAL A 819 4.67 -0.44 9.57
N VAL A 820 4.58 -1.41 10.49
CA VAL A 820 5.47 -1.49 11.66
C VAL A 820 6.68 -2.37 11.31
N ARG A 821 7.85 -1.75 11.11
CA ARG A 821 9.05 -2.46 10.65
C ARG A 821 9.68 -3.30 11.78
N GLN A 822 10.59 -4.19 11.40
CA GLN A 822 11.26 -5.08 12.35
C GLN A 822 12.01 -4.28 13.43
N LYS A 823 11.74 -4.58 14.71
CA LYS A 823 12.31 -3.91 15.90
C LYS A 823 11.85 -2.46 16.13
N GLU A 824 10.87 -1.96 15.38
CA GLU A 824 10.27 -0.64 15.67
C GLU A 824 9.45 -0.64 16.97
N ASP A 825 8.97 -1.79 17.42
CA ASP A 825 8.17 -1.93 18.64
C ASP A 825 8.87 -1.37 19.88
N MET A 826 10.19 -1.57 20.00
CA MET A 826 10.98 -1.01 21.10
C MET A 826 11.11 0.52 21.01
N LEU A 827 11.28 1.05 19.79
CA LEU A 827 11.37 2.49 19.53
C LEU A 827 10.03 3.19 19.84
N LEU A 828 8.92 2.61 19.40
CA LEU A 828 7.58 3.12 19.66
C LEU A 828 7.24 3.10 21.16
N ARG A 829 7.69 2.08 21.90
CA ARG A 829 7.56 2.03 23.38
C ARG A 829 8.31 3.18 24.04
N SER A 830 9.54 3.47 23.61
CA SER A 830 10.32 4.60 24.12
C SER A 830 9.67 5.95 23.78
N LEU A 831 9.14 6.08 22.56
CA LEU A 831 8.43 7.28 22.13
C LEU A 831 7.17 7.54 22.97
N ALA A 832 6.35 6.51 23.23
CA ALA A 832 5.15 6.61 24.04
C ALA A 832 5.39 7.12 25.47
N GLN A 833 6.58 6.86 26.04
CA GLN A 833 6.94 7.38 27.37
C GLN A 833 7.16 8.90 27.36
N ARG A 834 7.62 9.48 26.24
CA ARG A 834 7.91 10.91 26.09
C ARG A 834 6.69 11.75 25.70
N LEU A 835 5.63 11.13 25.19
CA LEU A 835 4.47 11.84 24.66
C LEU A 835 3.44 12.24 25.73
N PRO A 836 2.68 13.33 25.51
CA PRO A 836 1.73 13.88 26.49
C PRO A 836 0.56 12.94 26.81
N ASN A 837 -0.05 12.33 25.79
CA ASN A 837 -1.23 11.47 25.99
C ASN A 837 -0.79 10.01 26.03
N LYS A 838 -0.97 9.38 27.20
CA LYS A 838 -0.72 7.94 27.36
C LYS A 838 -1.79 7.12 26.65
N LEU A 839 -1.35 6.12 25.90
CA LEU A 839 -2.21 5.20 25.17
C LEU A 839 -3.03 4.34 26.13
N THR A 840 -4.27 4.06 25.73
CA THR A 840 -5.18 3.16 26.43
C THR A 840 -5.07 1.77 25.80
N PRO A 841 -5.06 0.67 26.56
CA PRO A 841 -5.17 -0.67 25.98
C PRO A 841 -6.52 -0.83 25.26
N ALA A 842 -6.53 -1.55 24.13
CA ALA A 842 -7.78 -1.92 23.45
C ALA A 842 -8.70 -2.71 24.40
N SER A 843 -10.01 -2.58 24.22
CA SER A 843 -11.02 -3.28 25.02
C SER A 843 -10.75 -4.80 25.01
N GLY A 844 -10.52 -5.37 26.20
CA GLY A 844 -10.20 -6.80 26.36
C GLY A 844 -8.71 -7.17 26.37
N SER A 845 -7.79 -6.22 26.15
CA SER A 845 -6.35 -6.45 26.27
C SER A 845 -5.75 -5.89 27.56
N THR A 846 -4.83 -6.63 28.17
CA THR A 846 -4.08 -6.18 29.35
C THR A 846 -2.91 -5.24 29.01
N SER A 847 -2.52 -5.12 27.73
CA SER A 847 -1.37 -4.30 27.32
C SER A 847 -1.51 -3.70 25.92
N VAL A 848 -0.87 -2.55 25.69
CA VAL A 848 -0.84 -1.88 24.38
C VAL A 848 0.02 -2.69 23.40
N LYS A 849 -0.56 -2.98 22.23
CA LYS A 849 0.09 -3.66 21.11
C LYS A 849 0.86 -2.65 20.25
N PHE A 850 2.19 -2.61 20.38
CA PHE A 850 3.05 -1.70 19.62
C PHE A 850 3.35 -2.17 18.18
N ASN A 851 2.80 -3.31 17.79
CA ASN A 851 2.79 -3.79 16.40
C ASN A 851 1.55 -3.34 15.62
N ASP A 852 0.62 -2.63 16.26
CA ASP A 852 -0.58 -2.10 15.64
C ASP A 852 -0.28 -0.81 14.84
N PRO A 853 -0.64 -0.72 13.55
CA PRO A 853 -0.44 0.48 12.73
C PRO A 853 -1.17 1.72 13.28
N HIS A 854 -2.34 1.57 13.91
CA HIS A 854 -3.11 2.66 14.47
C HIS A 854 -2.44 3.24 15.71
N VAL A 855 -1.85 2.37 16.55
CA VAL A 855 -1.02 2.78 17.69
C VAL A 855 0.19 3.57 17.23
N LYS A 856 0.89 3.09 16.20
CA LYS A 856 2.02 3.82 15.60
C LYS A 856 1.57 5.19 15.10
N THR A 857 0.46 5.25 14.38
CA THR A 857 -0.10 6.50 13.83
C THR A 857 -0.44 7.51 14.93
N ASN A 858 -1.08 7.08 16.02
CA ASN A 858 -1.38 7.93 17.16
C ASN A 858 -0.10 8.54 17.76
N LEU A 859 0.93 7.71 17.96
CA LEU A 859 2.22 8.17 18.50
C LEU A 859 2.90 9.18 17.56
N LEU A 860 2.85 8.97 16.25
CA LEU A 860 3.44 9.85 15.26
C LEU A 860 2.69 11.19 15.16
N LEU A 861 1.35 11.19 15.19
CA LEU A 861 0.55 12.42 15.27
C LEU A 861 0.92 13.24 16.52
N GLN A 862 1.03 12.61 17.68
CA GLN A 862 1.44 13.30 18.90
C GLN A 862 2.89 13.80 18.85
N ALA A 863 3.78 13.06 18.21
CA ALA A 863 5.18 13.45 18.01
C ALA A 863 5.29 14.69 17.11
N HIS A 864 4.49 14.73 16.03
CA HIS A 864 4.34 15.89 15.15
C HIS A 864 3.85 17.13 15.89
N LEU A 865 2.75 17.02 16.65
CA LEU A 865 2.22 18.11 17.48
C LEU A 865 3.24 18.61 18.52
N SER A 866 4.13 17.73 18.95
CA SER A 866 5.20 18.06 19.92
C SER A 866 6.50 18.52 19.25
N ARG A 867 6.57 18.55 17.90
CA ARG A 867 7.77 18.85 17.10
C ARG A 867 9.00 18.01 17.50
N LEU A 868 8.78 16.75 17.86
CA LEU A 868 9.88 15.84 18.19
C LEU A 868 10.64 15.45 16.92
N GLN A 869 11.96 15.49 16.99
CA GLN A 869 12.82 15.00 15.90
C GLN A 869 12.80 13.47 15.87
N LEU A 870 12.34 12.92 14.75
CA LEU A 870 12.23 11.48 14.51
C LEU A 870 13.33 11.02 13.55
N GLY A 871 13.63 9.71 13.56
CA GLY A 871 14.45 9.12 12.50
C GLY A 871 13.73 9.21 11.15
N ALA A 872 14.47 9.30 10.04
CA ALA A 872 13.85 9.59 8.75
C ALA A 872 12.78 8.57 8.30
N GLU A 873 12.86 7.31 8.76
CA GLU A 873 11.81 6.29 8.50
C GLU A 873 10.47 6.66 9.15
N LEU A 874 10.49 7.06 10.43
CA LEU A 874 9.27 7.47 11.15
C LEU A 874 8.79 8.85 10.69
N GLN A 875 9.69 9.72 10.24
CA GLN A 875 9.34 11.01 9.65
C GLN A 875 8.59 10.83 8.33
N GLN A 876 9.06 9.93 7.46
CA GLN A 876 8.37 9.59 6.22
C GLN A 876 6.97 9.01 6.50
N ASP A 877 6.85 8.12 7.49
CA ASP A 877 5.55 7.60 7.90
C ASP A 877 4.63 8.73 8.41
N THR A 878 5.19 9.71 9.10
CA THR A 878 4.47 10.90 9.59
C THR A 878 3.96 11.76 8.43
N GLU A 879 4.78 12.00 7.40
CA GLU A 879 4.33 12.72 6.19
C GLU A 879 3.18 12.00 5.48
N MET A 880 3.27 10.67 5.36
CA MET A 880 2.19 9.84 4.80
C MET A 880 0.89 9.97 5.61
N ILE A 881 1.00 10.00 6.95
CA ILE A 881 -0.14 10.20 7.85
C ILE A 881 -0.74 11.60 7.65
N LEU A 882 0.10 12.64 7.66
CA LEU A 882 -0.34 14.04 7.56
C LEU A 882 -1.07 14.34 6.24
N ASN A 883 -0.68 13.70 5.14
CA ASN A 883 -1.35 13.81 3.84
C ASN A 883 -2.83 13.39 3.89
N LYS A 884 -3.21 12.49 4.79
CA LYS A 884 -4.60 12.00 4.94
C LYS A 884 -5.33 12.60 6.15
N ALA A 885 -4.60 13.15 7.13
CA ALA A 885 -5.17 13.61 8.39
C ALA A 885 -6.25 14.68 8.24
N ILE A 886 -6.03 15.67 7.37
CA ILE A 886 -6.93 16.82 7.23
C ILE A 886 -8.32 16.43 6.73
N ARG A 887 -8.41 15.55 5.73
CA ARG A 887 -9.72 15.07 5.23
C ARG A 887 -10.47 14.28 6.31
N LEU A 888 -9.77 13.46 7.10
CA LEU A 888 -10.35 12.71 8.21
C LEU A 888 -10.88 13.64 9.30
N ILE A 889 -10.12 14.68 9.67
CA ILE A 889 -10.55 15.67 10.66
C ILE A 889 -11.78 16.44 10.16
N GLN A 890 -11.79 16.85 8.88
CA GLN A 890 -12.94 17.54 8.28
C GLN A 890 -14.19 16.65 8.26
N ALA A 891 -14.04 15.35 8.02
CA ALA A 891 -15.15 14.42 8.15
C ALA A 891 -15.61 14.23 9.60
N CYS A 892 -14.72 14.23 10.59
CA CYS A 892 -15.13 14.29 11.99
C CYS A 892 -15.97 15.55 12.27
N VAL A 893 -15.56 16.73 11.77
CA VAL A 893 -16.34 17.98 11.91
C VAL A 893 -17.75 17.81 11.33
N ASP A 894 -17.87 17.25 10.12
CA ASP A 894 -19.16 17.09 9.44
C ASP A 894 -20.05 16.03 10.10
N VAL A 895 -19.48 14.94 10.65
CA VAL A 895 -20.22 13.95 11.46
C VAL A 895 -20.70 14.57 12.77
N LEU A 896 -19.85 15.32 13.48
CA LEU A 896 -20.20 15.94 14.76
C LEU A 896 -21.27 17.03 14.58
N SER A 897 -21.15 17.82 13.52
CA SER A 897 -22.12 18.87 13.21
C SER A 897 -23.46 18.30 12.74
N SER A 898 -23.47 17.21 11.98
CA SER A 898 -24.71 16.50 11.61
C SER A 898 -25.45 15.93 12.83
N ASN A 899 -24.72 15.56 13.89
CA ASN A 899 -25.29 15.12 15.17
C ASN A 899 -25.63 16.29 16.12
N GLY A 900 -25.37 17.53 15.73
CA GLY A 900 -25.69 18.73 16.53
C GLY A 900 -24.81 18.95 17.76
N TRP A 901 -23.57 18.43 17.80
CA TRP A 901 -22.69 18.57 18.98
C TRP A 901 -21.67 19.69 18.79
N LEU A 902 -21.81 20.78 19.56
CA LEU A 902 -20.99 21.99 19.39
C LEU A 902 -19.53 21.81 19.85
N SER A 903 -19.30 21.48 21.13
CA SER A 903 -17.96 21.45 21.72
C SER A 903 -17.02 20.48 21.01
N PRO A 904 -17.43 19.24 20.67
CA PRO A 904 -16.57 18.34 19.92
C PRO A 904 -16.28 18.84 18.50
N ALA A 905 -17.25 19.48 17.83
CA ALA A 905 -17.06 20.01 16.48
C ALA A 905 -16.03 21.14 16.47
N VAL A 906 -16.14 22.10 17.39
CA VAL A 906 -15.14 23.16 17.59
C VAL A 906 -13.76 22.56 17.92
N ALA A 907 -13.70 21.58 18.81
CA ALA A 907 -12.45 20.88 19.13
C ALA A 907 -11.84 20.15 17.90
N ALA A 908 -12.66 19.62 16.99
CA ALA A 908 -12.17 19.02 15.75
C ALA A 908 -11.64 20.06 14.77
N MET A 909 -12.24 21.26 14.72
CA MET A 909 -11.71 22.40 13.95
C MET A 909 -10.35 22.84 14.49
N GLU A 910 -10.21 22.96 15.82
CA GLU A 910 -8.92 23.23 16.47
C GLU A 910 -7.86 22.16 16.15
N VAL A 911 -8.25 20.87 16.12
CA VAL A 911 -7.32 19.78 15.73
C VAL A 911 -6.82 19.95 14.29
N ALA A 912 -7.65 20.46 13.36
CA ALA A 912 -7.21 20.75 12.00
C ALA A 912 -6.09 21.82 11.97
N GLN A 913 -6.26 22.88 12.76
CA GLN A 913 -5.25 23.94 12.93
C GLN A 913 -3.98 23.38 13.58
N MET A 914 -4.12 22.61 14.67
CA MET A 914 -3.02 21.99 15.42
C MET A 914 -2.14 21.10 14.52
N ILE A 915 -2.76 20.27 13.69
CA ILE A 915 -2.07 19.39 12.75
C ILE A 915 -1.36 20.18 11.66
N THR A 916 -1.98 21.24 11.17
CA THR A 916 -1.39 22.12 10.14
C THR A 916 -0.17 22.87 10.67
N GLN A 917 -0.24 23.47 11.86
CA GLN A 917 0.85 24.26 12.45
C GLN A 917 1.82 23.46 13.34
N ALA A 918 1.60 22.14 13.48
CA ALA A 918 2.41 21.24 14.30
C ALA A 918 2.57 21.74 15.75
N MET A 919 1.45 21.98 16.44
CA MET A 919 1.45 22.46 17.82
C MET A 919 0.21 22.01 18.61
N TRP A 920 0.31 21.99 19.94
CA TRP A 920 -0.83 21.69 20.81
C TRP A 920 -1.70 22.93 21.05
N SER A 921 -3.00 22.75 21.32
CA SER A 921 -3.92 23.86 21.62
C SER A 921 -3.53 24.70 22.84
N LYS A 922 -2.75 24.14 23.77
CA LYS A 922 -2.22 24.82 24.97
C LYS A 922 -0.88 25.52 24.74
N ASP A 923 -0.26 25.36 23.58
CA ASP A 923 1.00 26.03 23.25
C ASP A 923 0.72 27.50 22.90
N SER A 924 1.72 28.38 23.05
CA SER A 924 1.60 29.78 22.61
C SER A 924 1.39 29.86 21.10
N TYR A 925 0.45 30.72 20.66
CA TYR A 925 0.18 30.97 19.24
C TYR A 925 1.43 31.45 18.49
N LEU A 926 2.37 32.11 19.16
CA LEU A 926 3.65 32.54 18.56
C LEU A 926 4.50 31.38 18.05
N LYS A 927 4.26 30.15 18.49
CA LYS A 927 5.00 28.95 18.04
C LYS A 927 4.80 28.66 16.55
N GLN A 928 3.74 29.17 15.92
CA GLN A 928 3.50 29.01 14.48
C GLN A 928 4.43 29.89 13.62
N LEU A 929 5.02 30.95 14.19
CA LEU A 929 5.96 31.81 13.47
C LEU A 929 7.26 31.06 13.13
N PRO A 930 7.83 31.24 11.93
CA PRO A 930 9.12 30.67 11.56
C PRO A 930 10.22 31.11 12.52
N HIS A 931 11.14 30.20 12.84
CA HIS A 931 12.32 30.46 13.70
C HIS A 931 12.03 30.78 15.18
N PHE A 932 10.76 30.73 15.63
CA PHE A 932 10.42 30.94 17.04
C PHE A 932 10.73 29.69 17.88
N ASN A 933 11.77 29.79 18.70
CA ASN A 933 12.12 28.79 19.70
C ASN A 933 11.47 29.10 21.07
N ALA A 934 11.62 28.19 22.04
CA ALA A 934 11.05 28.34 23.37
C ALA A 934 11.57 29.60 24.11
N ASP A 935 12.81 30.01 23.84
CA ASP A 935 13.41 31.20 24.46
C ASP A 935 12.79 32.50 23.94
N ILE A 936 12.59 32.62 22.62
CA ILE A 936 11.91 33.77 22.02
C ILE A 936 10.48 33.87 22.56
N ILE A 937 9.74 32.76 22.58
CA ILE A 937 8.36 32.73 23.11
C ILE A 937 8.34 33.18 24.57
N LYS A 938 9.26 32.67 25.41
CA LYS A 938 9.35 33.07 26.81
C LYS A 938 9.59 34.58 26.96
N ARG A 939 10.53 35.16 26.20
CA ARG A 939 10.78 36.61 26.20
C ARG A 939 9.57 37.41 25.73
N SER A 940 8.86 36.93 24.71
CA SER A 940 7.63 37.57 24.21
C SER A 940 6.55 37.59 25.29
N THR A 941 6.33 36.45 25.97
CA THR A 941 5.36 36.38 27.08
C THR A 941 5.73 37.28 28.26
N GLU A 942 7.03 37.41 28.59
CA GLU A 942 7.50 38.35 29.62
C GLU A 942 7.23 39.82 29.26
N LYS A 943 7.17 40.14 27.96
CA LYS A 943 6.79 41.47 27.44
C LYS A 943 5.30 41.62 27.13
N LYS A 944 4.45 40.66 27.51
CA LYS A 944 3.00 40.65 27.22
C LYS A 944 2.66 40.63 25.72
N VAL A 945 3.50 39.99 24.93
CA VAL A 945 3.26 39.70 23.51
C VAL A 945 2.86 38.23 23.44
N GLU A 946 1.59 37.95 23.19
CA GLU A 946 0.99 36.61 23.26
C GLU A 946 0.41 36.15 21.91
N THR A 947 0.00 37.10 21.05
CA THR A 947 -0.64 36.84 19.76
C THR A 947 0.24 37.25 18.58
N VAL A 948 -0.09 36.76 17.38
CA VAL A 948 0.59 37.21 16.14
C VAL A 948 0.27 38.68 15.84
N PHE A 949 -0.93 39.15 16.18
CA PHE A 949 -1.32 40.55 16.02
C PHE A 949 -0.44 41.47 16.88
N ASP A 950 -0.13 41.06 18.12
CA ASP A 950 0.78 41.82 18.99
C ASP A 950 2.16 42.02 18.35
N ILE A 951 2.68 41.01 17.63
CA ILE A 951 3.97 41.11 16.91
C ILE A 951 3.89 42.07 15.72
N MET A 952 2.74 42.13 15.06
CA MET A 952 2.49 43.04 13.93
C MET A 952 2.43 44.50 14.40
N GLU A 953 1.85 44.75 15.57
CA GLU A 953 1.70 46.09 16.17
C GLU A 953 2.99 46.63 16.83
N LEU A 954 3.99 45.78 17.11
CA LEU A 954 5.27 46.23 17.66
C LEU A 954 6.01 47.20 16.74
N GLU A 955 6.62 48.24 17.31
CA GLU A 955 7.55 49.09 16.58
C GLU A 955 8.80 48.30 16.15
N ASP A 956 9.39 48.67 15.01
CA ASP A 956 10.53 47.96 14.41
C ASP A 956 11.71 47.79 15.37
N GLU A 957 12.04 48.81 16.16
CA GLU A 957 13.11 48.74 17.15
C GLU A 957 12.84 47.68 18.24
N ASP A 958 11.61 47.64 18.76
CA ASP A 958 11.22 46.71 19.81
C ASP A 958 11.09 45.29 19.29
N ARG A 959 10.64 45.15 18.04
CA ARG A 959 10.59 43.87 17.32
C ARG A 959 12.01 43.31 17.14
N LEU A 960 12.97 44.11 16.67
CA LEU A 960 14.37 43.68 16.51
C LEU A 960 15.01 43.27 17.84
N LYS A 961 14.80 44.08 18.90
CA LYS A 961 15.32 43.78 20.25
C LYS A 961 14.73 42.50 20.83
N LEU A 962 13.46 42.22 20.55
CA LEU A 962 12.75 41.04 21.05
C LEU A 962 13.15 39.76 20.30
N LEU A 963 13.16 39.81 18.97
CA LEU A 963 13.33 38.62 18.13
C LEU A 963 14.79 38.18 18.05
N GLN A 964 15.74 39.11 17.92
CA GLN A 964 17.18 38.81 17.77
C GLN A 964 17.47 37.81 16.64
N LEU A 965 16.73 37.94 15.53
CA LEU A 965 16.85 37.09 14.35
C LEU A 965 17.71 37.76 13.27
N THR A 966 18.26 36.96 12.36
CA THR A 966 18.94 37.48 11.16
C THR A 966 17.96 38.15 10.19
N GLU A 967 18.45 39.00 9.28
CA GLU A 967 17.60 39.67 8.28
C GLU A 967 16.78 38.68 7.44
N SER A 968 17.35 37.54 7.03
CA SER A 968 16.63 36.51 6.29
C SER A 968 15.52 35.86 7.12
N GLN A 969 15.77 35.62 8.41
CA GLN A 969 14.76 35.06 9.31
C GLN A 969 13.64 36.06 9.62
N LEU A 970 13.98 37.35 9.75
CA LEU A 970 12.99 38.42 9.90
C LEU A 970 12.12 38.55 8.65
N ALA A 971 12.68 38.36 7.45
CA ALA A 971 11.92 38.34 6.21
C ALA A 971 10.92 37.15 6.16
N ASP A 972 11.31 35.98 6.68
CA ASP A 972 10.40 34.83 6.79
C ASP A 972 9.25 35.11 7.77
N VAL A 973 9.55 35.73 8.92
CA VAL A 973 8.56 36.13 9.93
C VAL A 973 7.60 37.18 9.34
N ALA A 974 8.12 38.21 8.67
CA ALA A 974 7.32 39.24 8.02
C ALA A 974 6.39 38.63 6.95
N ARG A 975 6.91 37.69 6.14
CA ARG A 975 6.10 36.96 5.15
C ARG A 975 4.97 36.17 5.82
N PHE A 976 5.23 35.56 6.99
CA PHE A 976 4.19 34.88 7.76
C PHE A 976 3.13 35.86 8.25
N CYS A 977 3.53 36.95 8.91
CA CYS A 977 2.61 37.97 9.43
C CYS A 977 1.72 38.56 8.32
N ASN A 978 2.29 38.88 7.16
CA ASN A 978 1.53 39.42 6.02
C ASN A 978 0.56 38.40 5.39
N ARG A 979 0.76 37.10 5.63
CA ARG A 979 -0.14 36.04 5.15
C ARG A 979 -1.13 35.60 6.21
N TYR A 980 -0.85 35.90 7.48
CA TYR A 980 -1.69 35.53 8.60
C TYR A 980 -3.04 36.24 8.45
N PRO A 981 -4.18 35.53 8.62
CA PRO A 981 -5.47 36.06 8.24
C PRO A 981 -5.93 37.18 9.19
N ASN A 982 -6.08 38.39 8.63
CA ASN A 982 -6.79 39.50 9.25
C ASN A 982 -8.14 39.71 8.53
N ILE A 983 -9.23 39.28 9.17
CA ILE A 983 -10.57 39.24 8.57
C ILE A 983 -11.54 39.93 9.52
N GLU A 984 -12.23 40.95 9.03
CA GLU A 984 -13.33 41.59 9.73
C GLU A 984 -14.64 40.83 9.49
N LEU A 985 -15.36 40.54 10.58
CA LEU A 985 -16.65 39.86 10.57
C LEU A 985 -17.74 40.82 11.05
N SER A 986 -18.77 41.01 10.22
CA SER A 986 -20.03 41.63 10.63
C SER A 986 -21.20 40.66 10.45
N TYR A 987 -22.19 40.71 11.34
CA TYR A 987 -23.37 39.85 11.24
C TYR A 987 -24.67 40.62 11.52
N GLU A 988 -25.76 40.15 10.91
CA GLU A 988 -27.11 40.70 11.06
C GLU A 988 -28.12 39.56 11.18
N VAL A 989 -29.03 39.64 12.16
CA VAL A 989 -30.17 38.73 12.29
C VAL A 989 -31.37 39.36 11.60
N ILE A 990 -31.81 38.77 10.48
CA ILE A 990 -32.92 39.29 9.70
C ILE A 990 -34.21 39.17 10.51
N GLY A 991 -34.92 40.28 10.70
CA GLY A 991 -36.22 40.29 11.37
C GLY A 991 -36.16 39.98 12.86
N LYS A 992 -35.08 40.38 13.55
CA LYS A 992 -34.82 40.11 14.97
C LYS A 992 -36.03 40.33 15.90
N ASP A 993 -36.86 41.34 15.64
CA ASP A 993 -38.02 41.69 16.47
C ASP A 993 -39.31 40.93 16.12
N ARG A 994 -39.29 40.05 15.11
CA ARG A 994 -40.46 39.31 14.59
C ARG A 994 -40.17 37.81 14.42
N ILE A 995 -39.52 37.19 15.40
CA ILE A 995 -39.23 35.75 15.41
C ILE A 995 -40.29 35.03 16.24
N SER A 996 -41.04 34.14 15.61
CA SER A 996 -42.01 33.27 16.29
C SER A 996 -41.46 31.85 16.47
N SER A 997 -41.92 31.13 17.49
CA SER A 997 -41.56 29.73 17.73
C SER A 997 -41.80 28.88 16.49
N GLY A 998 -40.80 28.09 16.06
CA GLY A 998 -40.87 27.26 14.85
C GLY A 998 -40.59 27.98 13.53
N SER A 999 -40.40 29.31 13.54
CA SER A 999 -39.99 30.05 12.33
C SER A 999 -38.49 29.89 12.02
N SER A 1000 -38.12 30.13 10.76
CA SER A 1000 -36.71 30.11 10.32
C SER A 1000 -36.01 31.43 10.68
N VAL A 1001 -35.00 31.35 11.53
CA VAL A 1001 -34.12 32.48 11.88
C VAL A 1001 -32.99 32.53 10.85
N ASN A 1002 -32.78 33.71 10.26
CA ASN A 1002 -31.79 33.90 9.21
C ASN A 1002 -30.71 34.87 9.68
N VAL A 1003 -29.46 34.40 9.76
CA VAL A 1003 -28.28 35.18 10.15
C VAL A 1003 -27.41 35.37 8.92
N VAL A 1004 -27.17 36.63 8.57
CA VAL A 1004 -26.29 37.01 7.46
C VAL A 1004 -24.95 37.45 8.03
N VAL A 1005 -23.88 36.85 7.55
CA VAL A 1005 -22.50 37.14 7.95
C VAL A 1005 -21.76 37.69 6.73
N ASN A 1006 -21.13 38.85 6.88
CA ASN A 1006 -20.22 39.42 5.88
C ASN A 1006 -18.79 39.32 6.42
N LEU A 1007 -17.91 38.80 5.58
CA LEU A 1007 -16.48 38.64 5.85
C LEU A 1007 -15.70 39.50 4.86
N GLU A 1008 -14.78 40.31 5.36
CA GLU A 1008 -13.90 41.16 4.57
C GLU A 1008 -12.46 40.98 5.04
N ARG A 1009 -11.57 40.57 4.13
CA ARG A 1009 -10.12 40.49 4.37
C ARG A 1009 -9.52 41.87 4.13
N GLU A 1010 -8.76 42.37 5.09
CA GLU A 1010 -8.07 43.67 4.97
C GLU A 1010 -6.86 43.60 4.03
N ASP A 1011 -6.16 42.45 3.98
CA ASP A 1011 -4.95 42.26 3.17
C ASP A 1011 -5.19 41.82 1.71
N GLU A 1012 -4.41 42.36 0.77
CA GLU A 1012 -4.46 41.98 -0.67
C GLU A 1012 -3.69 40.69 -1.02
N VAL A 1013 -2.79 40.21 -0.15
CA VAL A 1013 -1.81 39.17 -0.51
C VAL A 1013 -2.39 37.76 -0.41
N THR A 1014 -2.92 37.25 -1.52
CA THR A 1014 -3.41 35.87 -1.63
C THR A 1014 -2.31 34.85 -1.96
N GLY A 1015 -2.35 33.69 -1.31
CA GLY A 1015 -1.50 32.54 -1.61
C GLY A 1015 -1.73 31.41 -0.59
N PRO A 1016 -1.03 30.28 -0.70
CA PRO A 1016 -1.27 29.13 0.17
C PRO A 1016 -0.90 29.41 1.63
N VAL A 1017 -1.45 28.60 2.53
CA VAL A 1017 -1.12 28.58 3.96
C VAL A 1017 0.39 28.39 4.14
N ILE A 1018 1.00 29.16 5.05
CA ILE A 1018 2.38 28.96 5.46
C ILE A 1018 2.41 27.99 6.64
N ALA A 1019 2.78 26.75 6.36
CA ALA A 1019 2.87 25.66 7.33
C ALA A 1019 4.12 24.82 7.05
N PRO A 1020 5.32 25.23 7.53
CA PRO A 1020 6.59 24.61 7.13
C PRO A 1020 6.77 23.15 7.59
N PHE A 1021 5.99 22.72 8.58
CA PHE A 1021 6.01 21.35 9.10
C PHE A 1021 4.93 20.46 8.48
N TYR A 1022 4.06 21.01 7.61
CA TYR A 1022 3.03 20.24 6.92
C TYR A 1022 3.50 19.95 5.48
N PRO A 1023 3.41 18.70 5.00
CA PRO A 1023 4.06 18.28 3.75
C PRO A 1023 3.42 18.87 2.48
N GLN A 1024 2.12 19.16 2.50
CA GLN A 1024 1.39 19.65 1.33
C GLN A 1024 1.11 21.15 1.40
N LYS A 1025 1.06 21.79 0.23
CA LYS A 1025 0.49 23.14 0.13
C LYS A 1025 -1.02 23.05 0.31
N ARG A 1026 -1.57 23.97 1.10
CA ARG A 1026 -3.01 24.03 1.40
C ARG A 1026 -3.55 25.43 1.15
N GLU A 1027 -4.82 25.50 0.77
CA GLU A 1027 -5.60 26.73 0.79
C GLU A 1027 -6.29 26.90 2.15
N GLU A 1028 -6.62 28.14 2.49
CA GLU A 1028 -7.33 28.47 3.75
C GLU A 1028 -8.81 28.06 3.66
N GLY A 1029 -9.24 27.22 4.60
CA GLY A 1029 -10.64 26.89 4.84
C GLY A 1029 -11.15 27.53 6.12
N TRP A 1030 -12.44 27.89 6.11
CA TRP A 1030 -13.12 28.52 7.23
C TRP A 1030 -14.47 27.86 7.51
N TRP A 1031 -14.83 27.78 8.78
CA TRP A 1031 -16.17 27.43 9.24
C TRP A 1031 -16.84 28.62 9.92
N VAL A 1032 -18.08 28.90 9.52
CA VAL A 1032 -18.99 29.77 10.25
C VAL A 1032 -20.01 28.88 10.95
N VAL A 1033 -20.08 28.96 12.27
CA VAL A 1033 -20.90 28.06 13.10
C VAL A 1033 -21.79 28.88 14.02
N ILE A 1034 -23.06 28.51 14.12
CA ILE A 1034 -23.98 29.04 15.13
C ILE A 1034 -24.29 27.92 16.10
N GLY A 1035 -24.13 28.18 17.39
CA GLY A 1035 -24.44 27.20 18.43
C GLY A 1035 -24.91 27.84 19.72
N ASP A 1036 -25.49 27.01 20.59
CA ASP A 1036 -25.80 27.34 21.98
C ASP A 1036 -24.75 26.72 22.91
N PRO A 1037 -23.87 27.54 23.51
CA PRO A 1037 -22.83 27.06 24.42
C PRO A 1037 -23.40 26.42 25.70
N LYS A 1038 -24.61 26.81 26.14
CA LYS A 1038 -25.20 26.30 27.38
C LYS A 1038 -25.70 24.87 27.22
N THR A 1039 -26.34 24.57 26.09
CA THR A 1039 -26.87 23.23 25.79
C THR A 1039 -25.89 22.35 25.02
N ASN A 1040 -24.74 22.90 24.61
CA ASN A 1040 -23.75 22.23 23.77
C ASN A 1040 -24.33 21.80 22.40
N SER A 1041 -25.29 22.59 21.89
CA SER A 1041 -26.02 22.31 20.67
C SER A 1041 -25.46 23.13 19.50
N LEU A 1042 -25.13 22.45 18.40
CA LEU A 1042 -24.76 23.09 17.13
C LEU A 1042 -26.03 23.25 16.28
N LEU A 1043 -26.33 24.49 15.88
CA LEU A 1043 -27.58 24.84 15.21
C LEU A 1043 -27.40 24.96 13.69
N SER A 1044 -26.30 25.56 13.25
CA SER A 1044 -26.01 25.77 11.83
C SER A 1044 -24.51 25.83 11.61
N ILE A 1045 -24.04 25.29 10.49
CA ILE A 1045 -22.63 25.30 10.11
C ILE A 1045 -22.51 25.52 8.60
N LYS A 1046 -21.52 26.30 8.19
CA LYS A 1046 -21.18 26.48 6.80
C LYS A 1046 -19.67 26.59 6.60
N ARG A 1047 -19.15 25.80 5.68
CA ARG A 1047 -17.75 25.84 5.27
C ARG A 1047 -17.58 26.73 4.05
N LEU A 1048 -16.50 27.50 4.01
CA LEU A 1048 -16.12 28.31 2.84
C LEU A 1048 -14.61 28.44 2.67
N THR A 1049 -14.21 28.93 1.50
CA THR A 1049 -12.87 29.45 1.21
C THR A 1049 -12.99 30.95 0.96
N LEU A 1050 -12.22 31.77 1.67
CA LEU A 1050 -12.28 33.23 1.56
C LEU A 1050 -11.09 33.76 0.77
N GLN A 1051 -11.36 34.46 -0.35
CA GLN A 1051 -10.35 35.25 -1.05
C GLN A 1051 -10.29 36.66 -0.45
N GLN A 1052 -11.20 37.56 -0.86
CA GLN A 1052 -11.23 38.94 -0.38
C GLN A 1052 -12.50 39.26 0.42
N LYS A 1053 -13.69 39.03 -0.15
CA LYS A 1053 -14.97 39.24 0.53
C LYS A 1053 -15.90 38.04 0.35
N ALA A 1054 -16.71 37.73 1.36
CA ALA A 1054 -17.75 36.73 1.26
C ALA A 1054 -18.98 37.15 2.06
N LYS A 1055 -20.17 36.91 1.48
CA LYS A 1055 -21.45 37.06 2.17
C LYS A 1055 -22.11 35.70 2.32
N ILE A 1056 -22.43 35.34 3.55
CA ILE A 1056 -22.91 34.01 3.91
C ILE A 1056 -24.23 34.16 4.64
N LYS A 1057 -25.18 33.30 4.30
CA LYS A 1057 -26.43 33.15 5.02
C LYS A 1057 -26.42 31.80 5.74
N LEU A 1058 -26.72 31.83 7.04
CA LEU A 1058 -26.97 30.68 7.88
C LEU A 1058 -28.41 30.76 8.41
N ASP A 1059 -29.06 29.61 8.49
CA ASP A 1059 -30.42 29.48 8.97
C ASP A 1059 -30.56 28.33 9.98
N PHE A 1060 -31.49 28.50 10.91
CA PHE A 1060 -31.88 27.50 11.90
C PHE A 1060 -33.33 27.75 12.37
N VAL A 1061 -33.92 26.77 13.06
CA VAL A 1061 -35.31 26.87 13.54
C VAL A 1061 -35.36 27.51 14.92
N ALA A 1062 -36.23 28.50 15.11
CA ALA A 1062 -36.44 29.15 16.40
C ALA A 1062 -36.99 28.16 17.45
N PRO A 1063 -36.41 28.10 18.66
CA PRO A 1063 -36.87 27.23 19.75
C PRO A 1063 -38.19 27.74 20.36
N ASN A 1064 -38.59 27.14 21.49
CA ASN A 1064 -39.77 27.57 22.25
C ASN A 1064 -39.68 29.06 22.66
N PRO A 1065 -40.84 29.72 22.88
CA PRO A 1065 -40.88 31.13 23.26
C PRO A 1065 -39.99 31.46 24.47
N GLY A 1066 -39.28 32.58 24.40
CA GLY A 1066 -38.37 33.02 25.45
C GLY A 1066 -37.14 33.75 24.90
N HIS A 1067 -36.26 34.12 25.84
CA HIS A 1067 -34.99 34.79 25.55
C HIS A 1067 -33.87 33.75 25.38
N HIS A 1068 -33.30 33.67 24.18
CA HIS A 1068 -32.26 32.71 23.83
C HIS A 1068 -30.96 33.42 23.48
N SER A 1069 -29.83 32.91 23.97
CA SER A 1069 -28.51 33.45 23.68
C SER A 1069 -27.66 32.41 22.97
N TYR A 1070 -27.08 32.82 21.85
CA TYR A 1070 -26.26 32.00 20.96
C TYR A 1070 -24.88 32.61 20.79
N ALA A 1071 -23.96 31.80 20.25
CA ALA A 1071 -22.65 32.22 19.83
C ALA A 1071 -22.45 31.91 18.34
N LEU A 1072 -21.92 32.90 17.63
CA LEU A 1072 -21.41 32.77 16.27
C LEU A 1072 -19.89 32.56 16.35
N TYR A 1073 -19.41 31.44 15.85
CA TYR A 1073 -17.99 31.10 15.76
C TYR A 1073 -17.51 31.23 14.32
N PHE A 1074 -16.35 31.83 14.14
CA PHE A 1074 -15.61 31.85 12.90
C PHE A 1074 -14.26 31.17 13.13
N MET A 1075 -14.11 29.97 12.59
CA MET A 1075 -12.99 29.07 12.89
C MET A 1075 -12.16 28.78 11.64
N SER A 1076 -10.83 28.86 11.74
CA SER A 1076 -9.92 28.45 10.68
C SER A 1076 -9.70 26.93 10.67
N ASP A 1077 -9.28 26.37 9.54
CA ASP A 1077 -8.77 24.99 9.45
C ASP A 1077 -7.23 24.90 9.35
N ALA A 1078 -6.54 26.03 9.46
CA ALA A 1078 -5.13 26.16 9.12
C ALA A 1078 -4.28 26.94 10.13
N TYR A 1079 -4.80 28.02 10.73
CA TYR A 1079 -4.06 28.88 11.66
C TYR A 1079 -4.71 28.88 13.05
N LEU A 1080 -3.90 29.02 14.11
CA LEU A 1080 -4.39 29.19 15.48
C LEU A 1080 -4.30 30.66 15.88
N GLY A 1081 -5.31 31.13 16.63
CA GLY A 1081 -5.34 32.50 17.18
C GLY A 1081 -6.00 33.53 16.25
N CYS A 1082 -6.69 33.09 15.20
CA CYS A 1082 -7.52 33.93 14.32
C CYS A 1082 -9.02 33.61 14.46
N ASP A 1083 -9.39 32.73 15.39
CA ASP A 1083 -10.76 32.34 15.62
C ASP A 1083 -11.53 33.45 16.35
N GLN A 1084 -12.77 33.71 15.94
CA GLN A 1084 -13.60 34.79 16.48
C GLN A 1084 -14.91 34.23 17.05
N GLU A 1085 -15.34 34.74 18.19
CA GLU A 1085 -16.61 34.39 18.85
C GLU A 1085 -17.45 35.65 19.10
N TYR A 1086 -18.69 35.67 18.57
CA TYR A 1086 -19.65 36.76 18.80
C TYR A 1086 -20.91 36.22 19.46
N LYS A 1087 -21.24 36.75 20.64
CA LYS A 1087 -22.46 36.39 21.37
C LYS A 1087 -23.62 37.28 20.91
N PHE A 1088 -24.75 36.67 20.62
CA PHE A 1088 -25.97 37.38 20.28
C PHE A 1088 -27.19 36.74 20.95
N SER A 1089 -28.28 37.49 21.01
CA SER A 1089 -29.55 37.02 21.59
C SER A 1089 -30.70 37.28 20.64
N ILE A 1090 -31.71 36.41 20.72
CA ILE A 1090 -32.99 36.57 20.05
C ILE A 1090 -34.12 36.40 21.06
N ASP A 1091 -35.21 37.13 20.85
CA ASP A 1091 -36.45 36.99 21.60
C ASP A 1091 -37.47 36.28 20.72
N VAL A 1092 -37.94 35.11 21.16
CA VAL A 1092 -38.88 34.27 20.41
C VAL A 1092 -40.28 34.43 21.01
N SER A 1093 -41.25 34.82 20.19
CA SER A 1093 -42.66 34.98 20.59
C SER A 1093 -43.49 33.72 20.34
N GLU A 1094 -44.62 33.59 21.06
CA GLU A 1094 -45.61 32.55 20.81
C GLU A 1094 -46.24 32.69 19.42
N TYR A 1095 -46.48 31.55 18.76
CA TYR A 1095 -47.17 31.50 17.48
C TYR A 1095 -48.64 31.91 17.69
N TYR A 1096 -48.98 33.15 17.35
CA TYR A 1096 -50.38 33.58 17.27
C TYR A 1096 -51.02 32.96 16.03
N SER A 1097 -51.80 31.89 16.20
CA SER A 1097 -52.81 31.51 15.21
C SER A 1097 -53.90 32.59 15.24
N GLY A 1098 -53.78 33.59 14.36
CA GLY A 1098 -54.88 34.51 14.11
C GLY A 1098 -56.06 33.73 13.58
N GLY A 1099 -57.08 33.52 14.43
CA GLY A 1099 -58.40 33.17 13.98
C GLY A 1099 -58.93 34.31 13.13
N GLU A 1100 -59.39 33.98 11.92
CA GLU A 1100 -60.27 34.85 11.15
C GLU A 1100 -61.51 35.13 12.00
N SER A 1101 -61.56 36.30 12.62
CA SER A 1101 -62.81 36.89 13.07
C SER A 1101 -63.36 37.71 11.90
N ASP A 1102 -64.29 37.11 11.17
CA ASP A 1102 -65.29 37.85 10.38
C ASP A 1102 -65.90 38.94 11.26
N SER A 1103 -65.64 40.20 10.92
CA SER A 1103 -66.56 41.30 11.22
C SER A 1103 -66.33 42.44 10.24
N ASP A 1104 -67.34 42.59 9.39
CA ASP A 1104 -67.76 43.71 8.57
C ASP A 1104 -67.25 45.12 8.99
N VAL A 1105 -66.95 45.97 7.99
CA VAL A 1105 -67.85 47.06 7.53
C VAL A 1105 -67.08 48.03 6.61
N GLU A 1106 -67.63 48.18 5.40
CA GLU A 1106 -67.75 49.37 4.53
C GLU A 1106 -66.86 50.62 4.78
N LYS A 1107 -65.95 50.91 3.85
CA LYS A 1107 -66.09 51.97 2.81
C LYS A 1107 -64.83 52.10 1.97
#